data_AF-A0A8X7UA66-F1
#
_entry.id   AF-A0A8X7UA66-F1
#
_cell.length_a   1.000
_cell.length_b   1.000
_cell.length_c   1.000
_cell.angle_alpha   90.00
_cell.angle_beta   90.00
_cell.angle_gamma   90.00
#
_symmetry.space_group_name_H-M   'P 1'
#
loop_
_entity.id
_entity.type
_entity.pdbx_description
1 polymer ?
#
loop_
_entity_poly.entity_id
_entity_poly.type
_entity_poly.pdbx_seq_one_letter_code
_entity_poly.pdbx_strand_id
1 'polypeptide(L)'
;MVHVEALEKTLASRTSELEEAVSFAQMLEVQLQGSKEIICNLEKDTEKAMQCREQLAAENKEIRAEAEDLLAEKSSLEEELMLQRSDSMESQLDILMKEIDLSNGNLAETLLEQQLHLNQKSDFFDTEVQHYLMDLCSKDVESLVLALKVKECSSCLAILDKVLLDHQAFVEDLKEKLFVSQVESELNELCLVDNKLETVSDKQKLTEAQRKIKVLSSDLKHSVQKTVEMDEANKAFGERVFFLESRVSDLQQDLERKDFELQSLQHSQSIAAGELGIKERDIQVYADAVSALKNENSSLKHTFIHFGEDQSKALNVNSISIAKCSEGSRTLEKLTRDGLVFSDQMFELMCENANKASEFADTVQSLQIDVEDLLSENLNLQDELLRKDDVLKGLSFDLSLLQESASNSRDKEDETKEIMVHVEALEKTLASRTSELEEAVSFAQMLEVQLQGSKEIICNLEKDTEKAMQCREQLAAENKEIRAEAEDLLAEKSSLEEELIQTKKVSESMEMELFNLRNALGQLNDRVESTQSKLDETIDERDNLQDEVLYVTEELGKMKAEAKELEVRIIEAQEIAESRKMYADQREEEVKLLEGSVEQLEYTIDALENKVNVIKDEAERQRLQREELETELHTIRQQMESVRNADEEMKRILDEKHMDLQEAQKHIEALERKTANQMTEITQLSAHILELNMHAEAQAREYMHKVKELEAMAEQVKPEIHVSQAVDSSLSKGSGKPRGSGSPFRCIGLGLAQQMRSEKDEELAAARQRVEDLETVVATKQKEIFLLNSKLAKVDSMTHDITRVMLGLKQNCASLLDSQQVSKIAEMLQRYSSDSRETDFEVSQLKRQLSEYNEERQGWLEEIEGKQSDLVTAQIELEEHRQHEQLLKKENEFLKKENVSHKRKLMELEGEVEKLSSQQKPEWRTRDHARIKEENNVLKLQLDELNLKLRRADVNISRAKEELAWYRASTGKNQHSNFEKMHHLSTKLKESEEERMQLGKQLLCLSNSILKAAGVTGEDITDINPEVAEEALEQLKTRVGLLESELDHFRLKGKTKSRRSRNPERAMPSMPSPRRKSWSQSPRKMSQVPFFTSVDR
;
A
#
# COMPACT_ATOMS: atom_id res chain seq x y z
N MET A 1 61.32 9.75 146.52
CA MET A 1 62.65 9.55 147.12
C MET A 1 63.37 8.37 146.44
N VAL A 2 64.50 8.53 145.74
CA VAL A 2 65.32 9.76 145.55
C VAL A 2 65.74 9.97 144.07
N HIS A 3 65.41 9.10 143.11
CA HIS A 3 66.03 9.15 141.77
C HIS A 3 65.19 9.65 140.57
N VAL A 4 63.85 9.61 140.59
CA VAL A 4 63.05 10.06 139.42
C VAL A 4 62.75 11.58 139.46
N GLU A 5 62.60 12.13 140.65
CA GLU A 5 62.39 13.57 140.92
C GLU A 5 63.58 14.46 140.45
N ALA A 6 64.73 13.84 140.17
CA ALA A 6 65.90 14.48 139.55
C ALA A 6 65.85 14.49 138.00
N LEU A 7 65.14 13.55 137.37
CA LEU A 7 65.01 13.47 135.91
C LEU A 7 64.06 14.54 135.36
N GLU A 8 62.91 14.75 136.01
CA GLU A 8 61.88 15.70 135.55
C GLU A 8 62.41 17.14 135.52
N LYS A 9 63.16 17.57 136.54
CA LYS A 9 63.82 18.89 136.55
C LYS A 9 64.96 19.01 135.52
N THR A 10 65.63 17.92 135.18
CA THR A 10 66.71 17.93 134.17
C THR A 10 66.15 18.02 132.75
N LEU A 11 64.97 17.42 132.50
CA LEU A 11 64.26 17.54 131.22
C LEU A 11 63.74 18.97 130.98
N ALA A 12 63.07 19.57 131.96
CA ALA A 12 62.45 20.89 131.82
C ALA A 12 63.45 22.03 131.49
N SER A 13 64.71 21.92 131.93
CA SER A 13 65.75 22.90 131.57
C SER A 13 66.19 22.79 130.11
N ARG A 14 66.22 21.57 129.56
CA ARG A 14 66.72 21.29 128.20
C ARG A 14 65.69 21.57 127.10
N THR A 15 64.40 21.58 127.41
CA THR A 15 63.37 22.02 126.47
C THR A 15 63.49 23.52 126.18
N SER A 16 63.81 24.35 127.17
CA SER A 16 63.93 25.81 126.99
C SER A 16 65.11 26.21 126.09
N GLU A 17 66.26 25.54 126.20
CA GLU A 17 67.43 25.79 125.34
C GLU A 17 67.17 25.39 123.87
N LEU A 18 66.25 24.45 123.63
CA LEU A 18 65.94 23.96 122.29
C LEU A 18 65.02 24.92 121.51
N GLU A 19 64.03 25.52 122.18
CA GLU A 19 63.06 26.43 121.55
C GLU A 19 63.72 27.74 121.07
N GLU A 20 64.66 28.29 121.86
CA GLU A 20 65.39 29.51 121.50
C GLU A 20 66.31 29.29 120.27
N ALA A 21 66.93 28.12 120.17
CA ALA A 21 67.74 27.72 119.01
C ALA A 21 66.91 27.56 117.71
N VAL A 22 65.69 27.00 117.81
CA VAL A 22 64.78 26.86 116.67
C VAL A 22 64.32 28.23 116.14
N SER A 23 64.02 29.18 117.04
CA SER A 23 63.60 30.52 116.65
C SER A 23 64.68 31.28 115.87
N PHE A 24 65.96 31.14 116.24
CA PHE A 24 67.06 31.81 115.54
C PHE A 24 67.32 31.21 114.15
N ALA A 25 67.18 29.89 114.00
CA ALA A 25 67.33 29.21 112.72
C ALA A 25 66.28 29.68 111.68
N GLN A 26 65.01 29.81 112.10
CA GLN A 26 63.93 30.29 111.23
C GLN A 26 64.15 31.72 110.71
N MET A 27 64.78 32.59 111.49
CA MET A 27 65.09 33.97 111.07
C MET A 27 66.10 34.02 109.91
N LEU A 28 67.15 33.18 109.98
CA LEU A 28 68.18 33.08 108.94
C LEU A 28 67.63 32.52 107.62
N GLU A 29 66.74 31.54 107.71
CA GLU A 29 66.13 30.90 106.53
C GLU A 29 65.31 31.90 105.70
N VAL A 30 64.55 32.78 106.35
CA VAL A 30 63.76 33.84 105.68
C VAL A 30 64.65 34.85 104.94
N GLN A 31 65.75 35.32 105.54
CA GLN A 31 66.67 36.25 104.87
C GLN A 31 67.40 35.61 103.68
N LEU A 32 67.78 34.34 103.82
CA LEU A 32 68.47 33.58 102.76
C LEU A 32 67.52 33.29 101.58
N GLN A 33 66.22 33.10 101.85
CA GLN A 33 65.21 32.94 100.82
C GLN A 33 64.99 34.24 100.01
N GLY A 34 64.81 35.39 100.68
CA GLY A 34 64.65 36.68 99.98
C GLY A 34 65.87 37.08 99.13
N SER A 35 67.07 36.65 99.54
CA SER A 35 68.31 36.88 98.78
C SER A 35 68.34 36.12 97.44
N LYS A 36 67.77 34.91 97.37
CA LYS A 36 67.69 34.11 96.12
C LYS A 36 66.74 34.73 95.10
N GLU A 37 65.63 35.30 95.57
CA GLU A 37 64.59 35.85 94.69
C GLU A 37 65.07 37.08 93.92
N ILE A 38 65.94 37.91 94.51
CA ILE A 38 66.55 39.05 93.82
C ILE A 38 67.52 38.59 92.71
N ILE A 39 68.33 37.56 92.97
CA ILE A 39 69.30 37.02 92.00
C ILE A 39 68.57 36.44 90.77
N CYS A 40 67.55 35.61 91.01
CA CYS A 40 66.76 34.98 89.94
C CYS A 40 66.08 36.01 89.01
N ASN A 41 65.67 37.16 89.54
CA ASN A 41 65.11 38.24 88.71
C ASN A 41 66.17 38.96 87.86
N LEU A 42 67.36 39.20 88.40
CA LEU A 42 68.46 39.84 87.65
C LEU A 42 68.96 38.96 86.50
N GLU A 43 69.13 37.65 86.73
CA GLU A 43 69.49 36.69 85.68
C GLU A 43 68.47 36.75 84.52
N LYS A 44 67.18 36.66 84.86
CA LYS A 44 66.07 36.69 83.90
C LYS A 44 65.94 37.98 83.10
N ASP A 45 66.38 39.12 83.63
CA ASP A 45 66.39 40.38 82.88
C ASP A 45 67.64 40.52 81.99
N THR A 46 68.79 39.96 82.38
CA THR A 46 69.96 39.88 81.49
C THR A 46 69.73 38.95 80.28
N GLU A 47 68.97 37.86 80.47
CA GLU A 47 68.66 36.89 79.42
C GLU A 47 67.77 37.50 78.32
N LYS A 48 66.73 38.26 78.70
CA LYS A 48 65.90 39.05 77.76
C LYS A 48 66.73 40.06 76.97
N ALA A 49 67.68 40.73 77.64
CA ALA A 49 68.52 41.75 77.01
C ALA A 49 69.45 41.17 75.93
N MET A 50 69.82 39.90 76.03
CA MET A 50 70.54 39.19 74.96
C MET A 50 69.59 38.82 73.80
N GLN A 51 68.41 38.26 74.09
CA GLN A 51 67.43 37.87 73.06
C GLN A 51 67.01 39.04 72.15
N CYS A 52 66.69 40.21 72.72
CA CYS A 52 66.36 41.41 71.91
C CYS A 52 67.52 41.86 71.00
N ARG A 53 68.77 41.57 71.38
CA ARG A 53 69.96 41.94 70.61
C ARG A 53 70.24 40.96 69.48
N GLU A 54 69.91 39.70 69.65
CA GLU A 54 69.96 38.68 68.60
C GLU A 54 68.85 38.89 67.55
N GLN A 55 67.63 39.26 67.97
CA GLN A 55 66.56 39.62 67.03
C GLN A 55 66.95 40.80 66.12
N LEU A 56 67.44 41.90 66.69
CA LEU A 56 67.91 43.06 65.90
C LEU A 56 69.08 42.72 64.96
N ALA A 57 69.91 41.74 65.32
CA ALA A 57 70.98 41.25 64.44
C ALA A 57 70.45 40.36 63.30
N ALA A 58 69.33 39.67 63.49
CA ALA A 58 68.64 38.90 62.45
C ALA A 58 67.95 39.83 61.45
N GLU A 59 67.11 40.77 61.91
CA GLU A 59 66.38 41.72 61.04
C GLU A 59 67.33 42.52 60.12
N ASN A 60 68.46 43.00 60.65
CA ASN A 60 69.46 43.74 59.85
C ASN A 60 70.22 42.87 58.83
N LYS A 61 70.17 41.54 58.97
CA LYS A 61 70.71 40.59 57.98
C LYS A 61 69.65 40.24 56.93
N GLU A 62 68.40 40.11 57.34
CA GLU A 62 67.23 39.84 56.49
C GLU A 62 66.99 40.99 55.49
N ILE A 63 66.93 42.23 55.98
CA ILE A 63 66.80 43.44 55.13
C ILE A 63 67.95 43.59 54.11
N ARG A 64 69.15 43.04 54.42
CA ARG A 64 70.26 43.01 53.46
C ARG A 64 70.10 41.95 52.38
N ALA A 65 69.57 40.77 52.72
CA ALA A 65 69.25 39.74 51.74
C ALA A 65 68.17 40.26 50.78
N GLU A 66 67.07 40.82 51.29
CA GLU A 66 66.01 41.42 50.47
C GLU A 66 66.54 42.50 49.50
N ALA A 67 67.48 43.34 49.95
CA ALA A 67 68.07 44.38 49.11
C ALA A 67 69.04 43.85 48.04
N GLU A 68 69.68 42.70 48.25
CA GLU A 68 70.51 42.02 47.25
C GLU A 68 69.63 41.21 46.28
N ASP A 69 68.59 40.54 46.77
CA ASP A 69 67.60 39.80 45.98
C ASP A 69 66.81 40.73 45.03
N LEU A 70 66.33 41.89 45.49
CA LEU A 70 65.65 42.88 44.64
C LEU A 70 66.55 43.46 43.53
N LEU A 71 67.87 43.47 43.73
CA LEU A 71 68.84 43.87 42.70
C LEU A 71 69.08 42.76 41.68
N ALA A 72 69.11 41.50 42.12
CA ALA A 72 69.17 40.33 41.26
C ALA A 72 67.88 40.17 40.43
N GLU A 73 66.70 40.29 41.06
CA GLU A 73 65.38 40.26 40.41
C GLU A 73 65.28 41.32 39.32
N LYS A 74 65.68 42.57 39.61
CA LYS A 74 65.69 43.63 38.58
C LYS A 74 66.60 43.27 37.40
N SER A 75 67.80 42.73 37.65
CA SER A 75 68.71 42.32 36.58
C SER A 75 68.12 41.17 35.75
N SER A 76 67.47 40.21 36.40
CA SER A 76 66.78 39.10 35.76
C SER A 76 65.63 39.59 34.88
N LEU A 77 64.85 40.57 35.33
CA LEU A 77 63.70 41.11 34.59
C LEU A 77 64.14 41.93 33.37
N GLU A 78 65.28 42.64 33.45
CA GLU A 78 65.87 43.34 32.30
C GLU A 78 66.47 42.36 31.27
N GLU A 79 67.05 41.24 31.71
CA GLU A 79 67.50 40.13 30.85
C GLU A 79 66.33 39.36 30.23
N GLU A 80 65.27 39.08 31.00
CA GLU A 80 64.03 38.43 30.54
C GLU A 80 63.27 39.27 29.51
N LEU A 81 63.20 40.60 29.67
CA LEU A 81 62.62 41.49 28.66
C LEU A 81 63.47 41.56 27.37
N MET A 82 64.79 41.41 27.46
CA MET A 82 65.65 41.29 26.29
C MET A 82 65.50 39.93 25.60
N LEU A 83 65.36 38.85 26.38
CA LEU A 83 65.10 37.50 25.88
C LEU A 83 63.74 37.43 25.19
N GLN A 84 62.67 37.86 25.84
CA GLN A 84 61.31 37.91 25.27
C GLN A 84 61.24 38.76 23.98
N ARG A 85 62.09 39.79 23.86
CA ARG A 85 62.23 40.57 22.62
C ARG A 85 63.06 39.84 21.55
N SER A 86 64.06 39.07 21.93
CA SER A 86 64.78 38.14 21.04
C SER A 86 63.82 37.08 20.52
N ASP A 87 63.11 36.38 21.40
CA ASP A 87 62.10 35.37 21.09
C ASP A 87 61.00 35.93 20.18
N SER A 88 60.58 37.18 20.39
CA SER A 88 59.61 37.85 19.51
C SER A 88 60.17 38.15 18.12
N MET A 89 61.46 38.46 17.97
CA MET A 89 62.10 38.66 16.66
C MET A 89 62.44 37.33 15.98
N GLU A 90 62.82 36.31 16.76
CA GLU A 90 63.05 34.95 16.29
C GLU A 90 61.72 34.31 15.83
N SER A 91 60.62 34.53 16.56
CA SER A 91 59.28 34.17 16.13
C SER A 91 58.85 34.89 14.86
N GLN A 92 59.13 36.18 14.71
CA GLN A 92 58.86 36.90 13.46
C GLN A 92 59.73 36.42 12.28
N LEU A 93 60.98 36.04 12.52
CA LEU A 93 61.87 35.44 11.53
C LEU A 93 61.45 34.02 11.16
N ASP A 94 61.02 33.21 12.12
CA ASP A 94 60.48 31.86 11.92
C ASP A 94 59.13 31.90 11.18
N ILE A 95 58.26 32.87 11.48
CA ILE A 95 57.04 33.14 10.69
C ILE A 95 57.40 33.55 9.26
N LEU A 96 58.30 34.52 9.06
CA LEU A 96 58.72 34.94 7.71
C LEU A 96 59.43 33.82 6.93
N MET A 97 60.22 32.99 7.60
CA MET A 97 60.89 31.84 6.98
C MET A 97 59.88 30.75 6.62
N LYS A 98 58.88 30.50 7.48
CA LYS A 98 57.73 29.63 7.18
C LYS A 98 56.84 30.19 6.07
N GLU A 99 56.61 31.50 5.99
CA GLU A 99 55.89 32.14 4.89
C GLU A 99 56.68 32.04 3.57
N ILE A 100 58.01 32.17 3.61
CA ILE A 100 58.89 31.96 2.46
C ILE A 100 58.91 30.48 2.06
N ASP A 101 58.96 29.54 3.00
CA ASP A 101 58.95 28.11 2.72
C ASP A 101 57.56 27.59 2.31
N LEU A 102 56.47 28.21 2.78
CA LEU A 102 55.11 28.02 2.25
C LEU A 102 54.96 28.66 0.86
N SER A 103 55.54 29.84 0.61
CA SER A 103 55.49 30.47 -0.71
C SER A 103 56.29 29.67 -1.74
N ASN A 104 57.52 29.25 -1.39
CA ASN A 104 58.35 28.34 -2.18
C ASN A 104 57.72 26.94 -2.28
N GLY A 105 57.05 26.47 -1.22
CA GLY A 105 56.31 25.22 -1.18
C GLY A 105 55.13 25.23 -2.15
N ASN A 106 54.25 26.23 -2.05
CA ASN A 106 53.12 26.46 -2.95
C ASN A 106 53.58 26.73 -4.40
N LEU A 107 54.74 27.38 -4.60
CA LEU A 107 55.33 27.58 -5.93
C LEU A 107 55.89 26.27 -6.49
N ALA A 108 56.58 25.47 -5.67
CA ALA A 108 57.06 24.15 -6.04
C ALA A 108 55.89 23.19 -6.28
N GLU A 109 54.82 23.28 -5.50
CA GLU A 109 53.59 22.50 -5.61
C GLU A 109 52.83 22.91 -6.87
N THR A 110 52.59 24.19 -7.15
CA THR A 110 51.97 24.62 -8.43
C THR A 110 52.86 24.35 -9.65
N LEU A 111 54.20 24.35 -9.52
CA LEU A 111 55.10 23.88 -10.57
C LEU A 111 55.07 22.36 -10.73
N LEU A 112 54.89 21.61 -9.64
CA LEU A 112 54.76 20.15 -9.65
C LEU A 112 53.38 19.72 -10.12
N GLU A 113 52.32 20.48 -9.85
CA GLU A 113 50.98 20.36 -10.45
C GLU A 113 51.00 20.74 -11.93
N GLN A 114 51.73 21.78 -12.35
CA GLN A 114 51.91 22.07 -13.78
C GLN A 114 52.72 20.98 -14.48
N GLN A 115 53.78 20.47 -13.85
CA GLN A 115 54.54 19.32 -14.35
C GLN A 115 53.70 18.04 -14.35
N LEU A 116 52.84 17.84 -13.34
CA LEU A 116 51.91 16.71 -13.24
C LEU A 116 50.80 16.84 -14.28
N HIS A 117 50.28 18.02 -14.56
CA HIS A 117 49.25 18.27 -15.58
C HIS A 117 49.84 18.25 -17.00
N LEU A 118 51.12 18.60 -17.18
CA LEU A 118 51.86 18.39 -18.43
C LEU A 118 52.20 16.91 -18.63
N ASN A 119 52.64 16.20 -17.59
CA ASN A 119 52.83 14.75 -17.62
C ASN A 119 51.50 14.04 -17.84
N GLN A 120 50.44 14.36 -17.10
CA GLN A 120 49.08 13.85 -17.32
C GLN A 120 48.56 14.20 -18.71
N LYS A 121 48.96 15.30 -19.35
CA LYS A 121 48.66 15.52 -20.78
C LYS A 121 49.50 14.65 -21.71
N SER A 122 50.78 14.43 -21.41
CA SER A 122 51.62 13.49 -22.17
C SER A 122 51.08 12.06 -22.03
N ASP A 123 50.85 11.61 -20.80
CA ASP A 123 50.25 10.34 -20.42
C ASP A 123 48.80 10.25 -20.93
N PHE A 124 48.01 11.32 -20.98
CA PHE A 124 46.69 11.31 -21.62
C PHE A 124 46.84 11.11 -23.13
N PHE A 125 47.73 11.82 -23.82
CA PHE A 125 47.95 11.58 -25.25
C PHE A 125 48.56 10.21 -25.54
N ASP A 126 49.49 9.71 -24.71
CA ASP A 126 50.07 8.37 -24.86
C ASP A 126 49.07 7.28 -24.46
N THR A 127 48.17 7.49 -23.49
CA THR A 127 47.09 6.56 -23.14
C THR A 127 45.87 6.68 -24.05
N GLU A 128 45.64 7.81 -24.73
CA GLU A 128 44.63 8.01 -25.78
C GLU A 128 45.11 7.42 -27.11
N VAL A 129 46.40 7.59 -27.46
CA VAL A 129 47.04 6.89 -28.59
C VAL A 129 47.14 5.40 -28.30
N GLN A 130 47.49 4.98 -27.07
CA GLN A 130 47.37 3.58 -26.67
C GLN A 130 45.91 3.13 -26.63
N HIS A 131 44.92 3.95 -26.26
CA HIS A 131 43.51 3.57 -26.36
C HIS A 131 43.09 3.39 -27.82
N TYR A 132 43.52 4.26 -28.74
CA TYR A 132 43.25 4.10 -30.16
C TYR A 132 43.93 2.85 -30.74
N LEU A 133 45.18 2.58 -30.38
CA LEU A 133 45.90 1.38 -30.81
C LEU A 133 45.34 0.11 -30.15
N MET A 134 44.93 0.18 -28.89
CA MET A 134 44.31 -0.92 -28.14
C MET A 134 42.87 -1.17 -28.58
N ASP A 135 42.12 -0.13 -28.99
CA ASP A 135 40.77 -0.22 -29.56
C ASP A 135 40.83 -0.78 -30.98
N LEU A 136 41.80 -0.35 -31.81
CA LEU A 136 42.08 -0.99 -33.10
C LEU A 136 42.51 -2.45 -32.92
N CYS A 137 43.44 -2.74 -32.00
CA CYS A 137 43.87 -4.11 -31.72
C CYS A 137 42.77 -4.93 -31.03
N SER A 138 41.90 -4.34 -30.22
CA SER A 138 40.76 -5.02 -29.59
C SER A 138 39.69 -5.28 -30.63
N LYS A 139 39.40 -4.37 -31.56
CA LYS A 139 38.50 -4.62 -32.69
C LYS A 139 39.03 -5.70 -33.63
N ASP A 140 40.34 -5.73 -33.90
CA ASP A 140 40.97 -6.82 -34.65
C ASP A 140 40.93 -8.14 -33.88
N VAL A 141 41.29 -8.15 -32.58
CA VAL A 141 41.26 -9.35 -31.72
C VAL A 141 39.83 -9.82 -31.46
N GLU A 142 38.86 -8.95 -31.28
CA GLU A 142 37.43 -9.25 -31.18
C GLU A 142 36.91 -9.76 -32.51
N SER A 143 37.30 -9.20 -33.65
CA SER A 143 36.97 -9.75 -34.97
C SER A 143 37.55 -11.17 -35.14
N LEU A 144 38.78 -11.40 -34.68
CA LEU A 144 39.45 -12.71 -34.72
C LEU A 144 38.86 -13.70 -33.70
N VAL A 145 38.48 -13.25 -32.51
CA VAL A 145 37.81 -14.01 -31.44
C VAL A 145 36.35 -14.27 -31.81
N LEU A 146 35.65 -13.37 -32.49
CA LEU A 146 34.31 -13.59 -33.04
C LEU A 146 34.38 -14.55 -34.23
N ALA A 147 35.37 -14.45 -35.12
CA ALA A 147 35.59 -15.44 -36.17
C ALA A 147 35.92 -16.83 -35.59
N LEU A 148 36.76 -16.90 -34.56
CA LEU A 148 37.06 -18.13 -33.82
C LEU A 148 35.83 -18.63 -33.03
N LYS A 149 35.04 -17.75 -32.41
CA LYS A 149 33.80 -18.11 -31.70
C LYS A 149 32.70 -18.54 -32.66
N VAL A 150 32.59 -17.99 -33.86
CA VAL A 150 31.67 -18.46 -34.90
C VAL A 150 32.12 -19.84 -35.41
N LYS A 151 33.43 -20.07 -35.56
CA LYS A 151 34.00 -21.38 -35.91
C LYS A 151 33.86 -22.42 -34.79
N GLU A 152 34.03 -22.01 -33.55
CA GLU A 152 33.86 -22.84 -32.35
C GLU A 152 32.37 -23.14 -32.11
N CYS A 153 31.51 -22.14 -32.13
CA CYS A 153 30.05 -22.30 -32.01
C CYS A 153 29.46 -23.09 -33.18
N SER A 154 29.96 -22.98 -34.41
CA SER A 154 29.49 -23.86 -35.50
C SER A 154 29.98 -25.30 -35.33
N SER A 155 31.19 -25.53 -34.80
CA SER A 155 31.64 -26.87 -34.41
C SER A 155 30.85 -27.42 -33.21
N CYS A 156 30.54 -26.58 -32.23
CA CYS A 156 29.76 -26.95 -31.04
C CYS A 156 28.28 -27.12 -31.36
N LEU A 157 27.72 -26.40 -32.35
CA LEU A 157 26.40 -26.65 -32.91
C LEU A 157 26.40 -27.98 -33.68
N ALA A 158 27.39 -28.27 -34.52
CA ALA A 158 27.47 -29.58 -35.19
C ALA A 158 27.62 -30.75 -34.20
N ILE A 159 28.31 -30.55 -33.07
CA ILE A 159 28.38 -31.52 -31.96
C ILE A 159 27.04 -31.56 -31.20
N LEU A 160 26.41 -30.43 -30.91
CA LEU A 160 25.17 -30.34 -30.15
C LEU A 160 23.98 -30.88 -30.95
N ASP A 161 23.88 -30.62 -32.25
CA ASP A 161 22.89 -31.20 -33.16
C ASP A 161 23.03 -32.72 -33.21
N LYS A 162 24.27 -33.23 -33.24
CA LYS A 162 24.52 -34.66 -33.14
C LYS A 162 24.11 -35.21 -31.77
N VAL A 163 24.49 -34.53 -30.68
CA VAL A 163 24.12 -34.93 -29.31
C VAL A 163 22.60 -34.81 -29.09
N LEU A 164 21.91 -33.88 -29.74
CA LEU A 164 20.45 -33.73 -29.74
C LEU A 164 19.78 -34.82 -30.58
N LEU A 165 20.36 -35.24 -31.71
CA LEU A 165 19.91 -36.41 -32.46
C LEU A 165 20.09 -37.69 -31.64
N ASP A 166 21.23 -37.88 -30.97
CA ASP A 166 21.51 -39.01 -30.08
C ASP A 166 20.57 -39.00 -28.85
N HIS A 167 20.32 -37.83 -28.24
CA HIS A 167 19.34 -37.67 -27.16
C HIS A 167 17.89 -37.82 -27.63
N GLN A 168 17.55 -37.41 -28.85
CA GLN A 168 16.21 -37.58 -29.39
C GLN A 168 15.96 -39.05 -29.72
N ALA A 169 16.93 -39.77 -30.28
CA ALA A 169 16.87 -41.22 -30.42
C ALA A 169 16.72 -41.93 -29.06
N PHE A 170 17.46 -41.50 -28.03
CA PHE A 170 17.32 -42.02 -26.67
C PHE A 170 15.99 -41.62 -26.00
N VAL A 171 15.43 -40.45 -26.30
CA VAL A 171 14.12 -40.01 -25.80
C VAL A 171 12.98 -40.73 -26.53
N GLU A 172 13.09 -41.04 -27.82
CA GLU A 172 12.11 -41.91 -28.49
C GLU A 172 12.23 -43.37 -28.01
N ASP A 173 13.43 -43.90 -27.75
CA ASP A 173 13.64 -45.21 -27.10
C ASP A 173 13.07 -45.26 -25.66
N LEU A 174 13.26 -44.19 -24.89
CA LEU A 174 12.63 -44.04 -23.57
C LEU A 174 11.12 -43.82 -23.66
N LYS A 175 10.60 -43.11 -24.67
CA LYS A 175 9.15 -42.99 -24.91
C LYS A 175 8.55 -44.32 -25.33
N GLU A 176 9.24 -45.12 -26.14
CA GLU A 176 8.78 -46.46 -26.53
C GLU A 176 8.73 -47.37 -25.30
N LYS A 177 9.80 -47.39 -24.49
CA LYS A 177 9.84 -48.16 -23.23
C LYS A 177 8.85 -47.65 -22.18
N LEU A 178 8.68 -46.34 -22.06
CA LEU A 178 7.71 -45.74 -21.14
C LEU A 178 6.29 -45.95 -21.65
N PHE A 179 6.02 -45.89 -22.96
CA PHE A 179 4.71 -46.22 -23.53
C PHE A 179 4.37 -47.70 -23.35
N VAL A 180 5.33 -48.62 -23.55
CA VAL A 180 5.16 -50.05 -23.23
C VAL A 180 4.89 -50.22 -21.72
N SER A 181 5.69 -49.61 -20.85
CA SER A 181 5.50 -49.70 -19.40
C SER A 181 4.21 -49.02 -18.92
N GLN A 182 3.76 -47.95 -19.58
CA GLN A 182 2.53 -47.20 -19.30
C GLN A 182 1.33 -48.02 -19.74
N VAL A 183 1.35 -48.63 -20.93
CA VAL A 183 0.31 -49.55 -21.40
C VAL A 183 0.28 -50.83 -20.55
N GLU A 184 1.42 -51.36 -20.12
CA GLU A 184 1.46 -52.49 -19.18
C GLU A 184 0.96 -52.10 -17.78
N SER A 185 1.24 -50.88 -17.30
CA SER A 185 0.68 -50.39 -16.03
C SER A 185 -0.81 -50.09 -16.13
N GLU A 186 -1.27 -49.43 -17.20
CA GLU A 186 -2.69 -49.10 -17.43
C GLU A 186 -3.54 -50.35 -17.70
N LEU A 187 -2.97 -51.38 -18.35
CA LEU A 187 -3.67 -52.67 -18.53
C LEU A 187 -3.75 -53.47 -17.23
N ASN A 188 -2.70 -53.43 -16.39
CA ASN A 188 -2.76 -53.96 -15.02
C ASN A 188 -3.73 -53.15 -14.14
N GLU A 189 -3.71 -51.82 -14.26
CA GLU A 189 -4.65 -50.96 -13.54
C GLU A 189 -6.07 -51.23 -13.99
N LEU A 190 -6.44 -51.23 -15.28
CA LEU A 190 -7.80 -51.59 -15.73
C LEU A 190 -8.27 -52.93 -15.14
N CYS A 191 -7.45 -53.97 -15.22
CA CYS A 191 -7.78 -55.28 -14.65
C CYS A 191 -7.97 -55.26 -13.12
N LEU A 192 -7.29 -54.34 -12.41
CA LEU A 192 -7.42 -54.15 -10.96
C LEU A 192 -8.49 -53.11 -10.58
N VAL A 193 -8.78 -52.13 -11.44
CA VAL A 193 -9.63 -50.96 -11.21
C VAL A 193 -11.10 -51.30 -11.45
N ASP A 194 -11.44 -52.03 -12.50
CA ASP A 194 -12.82 -52.55 -12.67
C ASP A 194 -13.23 -53.46 -11.50
N ASN A 195 -12.26 -54.16 -10.88
CA ASN A 195 -12.51 -55.03 -9.73
C ASN A 195 -12.42 -54.32 -8.36
N LYS A 196 -11.62 -53.26 -8.23
CA LYS A 196 -11.38 -52.56 -6.95
C LYS A 196 -12.04 -51.20 -6.84
N LEU A 197 -12.10 -50.38 -7.88
CA LEU A 197 -12.44 -48.96 -7.74
C LEU A 197 -13.94 -48.77 -7.42
N GLU A 198 -14.83 -49.51 -8.10
CA GLU A 198 -16.24 -49.57 -7.75
C GLU A 198 -16.42 -50.15 -6.33
N THR A 199 -15.74 -51.27 -6.02
CA THR A 199 -15.86 -51.94 -4.71
C THR A 199 -15.15 -51.23 -3.55
N VAL A 200 -14.29 -50.23 -3.79
CA VAL A 200 -13.61 -49.40 -2.77
C VAL A 200 -14.29 -48.03 -2.63
N SER A 201 -14.70 -47.38 -3.72
CA SER A 201 -15.46 -46.12 -3.68
C SER A 201 -16.72 -46.27 -2.84
N ASP A 202 -17.48 -47.34 -3.08
CA ASP A 202 -18.71 -47.61 -2.35
C ASP A 202 -18.45 -48.14 -0.93
N LYS A 203 -17.39 -48.92 -0.68
CA LYS A 203 -17.01 -49.30 0.69
C LYS A 203 -16.52 -48.11 1.52
N GLN A 204 -15.84 -47.14 0.93
CA GLN A 204 -15.37 -45.95 1.64
C GLN A 204 -16.55 -45.05 1.99
N LYS A 205 -17.44 -44.76 1.03
CA LYS A 205 -18.70 -44.04 1.28
C LYS A 205 -19.60 -44.78 2.27
N LEU A 206 -19.75 -46.10 2.15
CA LEU A 206 -20.55 -46.92 3.07
C LEU A 206 -19.97 -46.94 4.48
N THR A 207 -18.64 -47.07 4.64
CA THR A 207 -18.03 -47.08 5.99
C THR A 207 -17.95 -45.69 6.62
N GLU A 208 -17.90 -44.61 5.83
CA GLU A 208 -18.04 -43.25 6.36
C GLU A 208 -19.50 -42.95 6.74
N ALA A 209 -20.47 -43.33 5.90
CA ALA A 209 -21.89 -43.26 6.22
C ALA A 209 -22.24 -44.11 7.45
N GLN A 210 -21.71 -45.33 7.57
CA GLN A 210 -21.87 -46.18 8.76
C GLN A 210 -21.21 -45.57 10.01
N ARG A 211 -20.05 -44.90 9.89
CA ARG A 211 -19.47 -44.16 11.03
C ARG A 211 -20.40 -43.02 11.45
N LYS A 212 -20.85 -42.18 10.50
CA LYS A 212 -21.77 -41.05 10.79
C LYS A 212 -23.11 -41.52 11.35
N ILE A 213 -23.72 -42.57 10.79
CA ILE A 213 -24.94 -43.20 11.33
C ILE A 213 -24.70 -43.81 12.71
N LYS A 214 -23.53 -44.40 12.98
CA LYS A 214 -23.21 -44.98 14.30
C LYS A 214 -22.98 -43.92 15.36
N VAL A 215 -22.34 -42.79 15.02
CA VAL A 215 -22.19 -41.61 15.90
C VAL A 215 -23.55 -40.95 16.13
N LEU A 216 -24.30 -40.61 15.08
CA LEU A 216 -25.65 -40.08 15.23
C LEU A 216 -26.58 -41.05 15.99
N SER A 217 -26.37 -42.37 15.92
CA SER A 217 -27.08 -43.36 16.73
C SER A 217 -26.60 -43.46 18.18
N SER A 218 -25.33 -43.15 18.51
CA SER A 218 -24.92 -43.01 19.92
C SER A 218 -25.45 -41.71 20.50
N ASP A 219 -25.42 -40.64 19.72
CA ASP A 219 -25.81 -39.30 20.15
C ASP A 219 -27.33 -39.21 20.30
N LEU A 220 -28.10 -39.81 19.39
CA LEU A 220 -29.55 -39.98 19.52
C LEU A 220 -29.89 -40.89 20.72
N LYS A 221 -29.13 -41.96 20.98
CA LYS A 221 -29.35 -42.80 22.17
C LYS A 221 -29.04 -42.06 23.46
N HIS A 222 -27.98 -41.26 23.50
CA HIS A 222 -27.63 -40.42 24.64
C HIS A 222 -28.66 -39.29 24.84
N SER A 223 -29.16 -38.69 23.77
CA SER A 223 -30.26 -37.72 23.82
C SER A 223 -31.56 -38.35 24.31
N VAL A 224 -31.92 -39.54 23.82
CA VAL A 224 -33.12 -40.28 24.27
C VAL A 224 -32.99 -40.69 25.73
N GLN A 225 -31.82 -41.18 26.15
CA GLN A 225 -31.51 -41.51 27.54
C GLN A 225 -31.65 -40.27 28.43
N LYS A 226 -31.09 -39.12 28.03
CA LYS A 226 -31.22 -37.85 28.75
C LYS A 226 -32.66 -37.34 28.80
N THR A 227 -33.49 -37.57 27.78
CA THR A 227 -34.93 -37.25 27.86
C THR A 227 -35.69 -38.20 28.78
N VAL A 228 -35.32 -39.49 28.86
CA VAL A 228 -35.90 -40.43 29.83
C VAL A 228 -35.51 -40.03 31.26
N GLU A 229 -34.25 -39.67 31.49
CA GLU A 229 -33.77 -39.15 32.80
C GLU A 229 -34.47 -37.84 33.18
N MET A 230 -34.73 -36.95 32.21
CA MET A 230 -35.55 -35.76 32.43
C MET A 230 -37.02 -36.09 32.73
N ASP A 231 -37.63 -37.07 32.05
CA ASP A 231 -39.03 -37.47 32.30
C ASP A 231 -39.17 -38.20 33.64
N GLU A 232 -38.19 -39.01 34.05
CA GLU A 232 -38.12 -39.60 35.39
C GLU A 232 -37.93 -38.54 36.47
N ALA A 233 -37.07 -37.54 36.24
CA ALA A 233 -36.92 -36.39 37.15
C ALA A 233 -38.20 -35.54 37.21
N ASN A 234 -38.84 -35.24 36.07
CA ASN A 234 -40.12 -34.53 36.00
C ASN A 234 -41.24 -35.29 36.72
N LYS A 235 -41.27 -36.62 36.61
CA LYS A 235 -42.21 -37.48 37.34
C LYS A 235 -41.94 -37.46 38.84
N ALA A 236 -40.68 -37.54 39.27
CA ALA A 236 -40.30 -37.41 40.68
C ALA A 236 -40.62 -36.00 41.25
N PHE A 237 -40.44 -34.94 40.46
CA PHE A 237 -40.90 -33.60 40.83
C PHE A 237 -42.43 -33.51 40.90
N GLY A 238 -43.17 -34.11 39.97
CA GLY A 238 -44.64 -34.18 40.01
C GLY A 238 -45.17 -34.93 41.23
N GLU A 239 -44.59 -36.07 41.57
CA GLU A 239 -44.89 -36.82 42.79
C GLU A 239 -44.53 -36.02 44.06
N ARG A 240 -43.44 -35.25 44.02
CA ARG A 240 -43.04 -34.37 45.12
C ARG A 240 -43.97 -33.16 45.28
N VAL A 241 -44.44 -32.57 44.17
CA VAL A 241 -45.45 -31.50 44.17
C VAL A 241 -46.76 -32.03 44.75
N PHE A 242 -47.27 -33.16 44.25
CA PHE A 242 -48.49 -33.79 44.77
C PHE A 242 -48.41 -34.12 46.27
N PHE A 243 -47.26 -34.61 46.75
CA PHE A 243 -47.02 -34.83 48.17
C PHE A 243 -47.02 -33.52 48.99
N LEU A 244 -46.49 -32.43 48.43
CA LEU A 244 -46.51 -31.11 49.08
C LEU A 244 -47.92 -30.49 49.05
N GLU A 245 -48.67 -30.63 47.96
CA GLU A 245 -50.07 -30.21 47.84
C GLU A 245 -50.96 -30.94 48.85
N SER A 246 -50.80 -32.27 48.99
CA SER A 246 -51.47 -33.05 50.04
C SER A 246 -51.13 -32.51 51.43
N ARG A 247 -49.84 -32.33 51.74
CA ARG A 247 -49.41 -31.78 53.04
C ARG A 247 -49.91 -30.36 53.30
N VAL A 248 -50.05 -29.53 52.27
CA VAL A 248 -50.66 -28.19 52.40
C VAL A 248 -52.14 -28.32 52.69
N SER A 249 -52.87 -29.20 52.00
CA SER A 249 -54.28 -29.49 52.29
C SER A 249 -54.49 -30.04 53.71
N ASP A 250 -53.62 -30.94 54.17
CA ASP A 250 -53.66 -31.50 55.52
C ASP A 250 -53.43 -30.41 56.58
N LEU A 251 -52.37 -29.60 56.41
CA LEU A 251 -52.06 -28.47 57.30
C LEU A 251 -53.16 -27.40 57.29
N GLN A 252 -53.83 -27.18 56.15
CA GLN A 252 -54.90 -26.21 56.02
C GLN A 252 -56.19 -26.70 56.71
N GLN A 253 -56.50 -28.00 56.62
CA GLN A 253 -57.58 -28.60 57.41
C GLN A 253 -57.27 -28.61 58.92
N ASP A 254 -56.01 -28.87 59.31
CA ASP A 254 -55.58 -28.76 60.71
C ASP A 254 -55.69 -27.32 61.22
N LEU A 255 -55.38 -26.32 60.39
CA LEU A 255 -55.56 -24.90 60.71
C LEU A 255 -57.04 -24.55 60.88
N GLU A 256 -57.92 -24.96 59.97
CA GLU A 256 -59.38 -24.79 60.09
C GLU A 256 -59.93 -25.46 61.36
N ARG A 257 -59.45 -26.68 61.69
CA ARG A 257 -59.82 -27.38 62.92
C ARG A 257 -59.37 -26.62 64.17
N LYS A 258 -58.15 -26.06 64.15
CA LYS A 258 -57.62 -25.25 65.26
C LYS A 258 -58.31 -23.90 65.40
N ASP A 259 -58.72 -23.26 64.31
CA ASP A 259 -59.52 -22.04 64.38
C ASP A 259 -60.93 -22.32 64.95
N PHE A 260 -61.55 -23.45 64.59
CA PHE A 260 -62.80 -23.89 65.22
C PHE A 260 -62.65 -24.20 66.72
N GLU A 261 -61.58 -24.90 67.13
CA GLU A 261 -61.24 -25.11 68.54
C GLU A 261 -61.04 -23.78 69.28
N LEU A 262 -60.37 -22.81 68.65
CA LEU A 262 -60.09 -21.49 69.24
C LEU A 262 -61.35 -20.63 69.35
N GLN A 263 -62.23 -20.63 68.35
CA GLN A 263 -63.56 -20.00 68.41
C GLN A 263 -64.42 -20.64 69.52
N SER A 264 -64.38 -21.96 69.67
CA SER A 264 -65.06 -22.68 70.77
C SER A 264 -64.51 -22.30 72.14
N LEU A 265 -63.18 -22.20 72.27
CA LEU A 265 -62.52 -21.75 73.50
C LEU A 265 -62.86 -20.29 73.83
N GLN A 266 -62.83 -19.38 72.86
CA GLN A 266 -63.27 -17.98 73.05
C GLN A 266 -64.73 -17.88 73.51
N HIS A 267 -65.62 -18.71 72.95
CA HIS A 267 -67.01 -18.77 73.39
C HIS A 267 -67.12 -19.27 74.85
N SER A 268 -66.38 -20.33 75.21
CA SER A 268 -66.33 -20.82 76.60
C SER A 268 -65.75 -19.80 77.58
N GLN A 269 -64.73 -19.04 77.18
CA GLN A 269 -64.13 -17.97 77.96
C GLN A 269 -65.09 -16.80 78.15
N SER A 270 -65.87 -16.45 77.11
CA SER A 270 -66.91 -15.43 77.19
C SER A 270 -68.03 -15.82 78.16
N ILE A 271 -68.47 -17.08 78.14
CA ILE A 271 -69.44 -17.63 79.10
C ILE A 271 -68.87 -17.60 80.52
N ALA A 272 -67.64 -18.08 80.73
CA ALA A 272 -66.99 -18.09 82.03
C ALA A 272 -66.77 -16.68 82.60
N ALA A 273 -66.42 -15.70 81.76
CA ALA A 273 -66.34 -14.30 82.16
C ALA A 273 -67.71 -13.72 82.55
N GLY A 274 -68.78 -14.12 81.84
CA GLY A 274 -70.16 -13.79 82.20
C GLY A 274 -70.58 -14.36 83.57
N GLU A 275 -70.26 -15.62 83.84
CA GLU A 275 -70.50 -16.26 85.14
C GLU A 275 -69.69 -15.63 86.27
N LEU A 276 -68.40 -15.32 86.03
CA LEU A 276 -67.55 -14.64 87.01
C LEU A 276 -68.09 -13.24 87.33
N GLY A 277 -68.54 -12.48 86.32
CA GLY A 277 -69.19 -11.19 86.53
C GLY A 277 -70.54 -11.28 87.24
N ILE A 278 -71.23 -12.43 87.22
CA ILE A 278 -72.40 -12.70 88.08
C ILE A 278 -71.95 -12.95 89.52
N LYS A 279 -71.00 -13.87 89.73
CA LYS A 279 -70.44 -14.20 91.06
C LYS A 279 -69.80 -12.99 91.74
N GLU A 280 -69.17 -12.08 90.99
CA GLU A 280 -68.64 -10.80 91.46
C GLU A 280 -69.73 -9.88 92.01
N ARG A 281 -70.88 -9.79 91.31
CA ARG A 281 -72.05 -9.03 91.79
C ARG A 281 -72.67 -9.67 93.03
N ASP A 282 -72.77 -11.00 93.07
CA ASP A 282 -73.27 -11.73 94.25
C ASP A 282 -72.34 -11.50 95.46
N ILE A 283 -71.02 -11.57 95.26
CA ILE A 283 -70.00 -11.28 96.29
C ILE A 283 -70.09 -9.82 96.74
N GLN A 284 -70.33 -8.85 95.84
CA GLN A 284 -70.53 -7.46 96.21
C GLN A 284 -71.80 -7.29 97.07
N VAL A 285 -72.91 -7.93 96.71
CA VAL A 285 -74.15 -7.92 97.52
C VAL A 285 -73.92 -8.54 98.92
N TYR A 286 -73.14 -9.62 99.01
CA TYR A 286 -72.74 -10.18 100.30
C TYR A 286 -71.81 -9.24 101.10
N ALA A 287 -70.86 -8.56 100.44
CA ALA A 287 -69.97 -7.59 101.08
C ALA A 287 -70.75 -6.37 101.60
N ASP A 288 -71.71 -5.86 100.84
CA ASP A 288 -72.61 -4.77 101.23
C ASP A 288 -73.46 -5.19 102.44
N ALA A 289 -74.03 -6.40 102.43
CA ALA A 289 -74.78 -6.96 103.55
C ALA A 289 -73.91 -7.14 104.82
N VAL A 290 -72.67 -7.62 104.67
CA VAL A 290 -71.70 -7.70 105.79
C VAL A 290 -71.32 -6.31 106.30
N SER A 291 -71.24 -5.29 105.42
CA SER A 291 -71.01 -3.90 105.84
C SER A 291 -72.20 -3.34 106.64
N ALA A 292 -73.44 -3.66 106.26
CA ALA A 292 -74.65 -3.28 106.99
C ALA A 292 -74.68 -3.94 108.39
N LEU A 293 -74.44 -5.25 108.47
CA LEU A 293 -74.33 -5.98 109.75
C LEU A 293 -73.18 -5.46 110.63
N LYS A 294 -72.05 -5.06 110.03
CA LYS A 294 -70.93 -4.44 110.77
C LYS A 294 -71.32 -3.09 111.36
N ASN A 295 -72.08 -2.28 110.62
CA ASN A 295 -72.60 -0.99 111.10
C ASN A 295 -73.64 -1.20 112.22
N GLU A 296 -74.58 -2.12 112.05
CA GLU A 296 -75.58 -2.48 113.07
C GLU A 296 -74.93 -3.01 114.37
N ASN A 297 -73.91 -3.88 114.25
CA ASN A 297 -73.12 -4.37 115.38
C ASN A 297 -72.31 -3.25 116.07
N SER A 298 -71.88 -2.22 115.32
CA SER A 298 -71.27 -1.02 115.91
C SER A 298 -72.28 -0.18 116.71
N SER A 299 -73.52 -0.03 116.23
CA SER A 299 -74.61 0.62 116.97
C SER A 299 -74.99 -0.16 118.23
N LEU A 300 -75.07 -1.49 118.14
CA LEU A 300 -75.31 -2.36 119.30
C LEU A 300 -74.20 -2.23 120.35
N LYS A 301 -72.92 -2.15 119.96
CA LYS A 301 -71.81 -1.85 120.89
C LYS A 301 -72.00 -0.52 121.62
N HIS A 302 -72.42 0.54 120.94
CA HIS A 302 -72.70 1.82 121.59
C HIS A 302 -73.86 1.73 122.59
N THR A 303 -74.93 0.98 122.29
CA THR A 303 -76.02 0.76 123.27
C THR A 303 -75.59 -0.09 124.46
N PHE A 304 -74.74 -1.09 124.26
CA PHE A 304 -74.28 -1.99 125.32
C PHE A 304 -73.33 -1.29 126.31
N ILE A 305 -72.46 -0.40 125.80
CA ILE A 305 -71.59 0.44 126.64
C ILE A 305 -72.43 1.38 127.51
N HIS A 306 -73.44 2.05 126.94
CA HIS A 306 -74.32 2.96 127.69
C HIS A 306 -75.18 2.24 128.75
N PHE A 307 -75.48 0.95 128.57
CA PHE A 307 -76.20 0.14 129.58
C PHE A 307 -75.30 -0.35 130.73
N GLY A 308 -73.98 -0.44 130.51
CA GLY A 308 -73.02 -0.92 131.51
C GLY A 308 -72.71 0.08 132.63
N GLU A 309 -72.77 1.38 132.34
CA GLU A 309 -72.34 2.42 133.30
C GLU A 309 -73.40 2.75 134.36
N ASP A 310 -74.70 2.63 134.04
CA ASP A 310 -75.81 2.93 134.97
C ASP A 310 -76.02 1.87 136.07
N GLN A 311 -75.56 0.63 135.88
CA GLN A 311 -75.88 -0.48 136.79
C GLN A 311 -74.93 -0.61 138.00
N SER A 312 -73.78 0.07 138.00
CA SER A 312 -72.71 -0.12 139.01
C SER A 312 -72.97 0.53 140.39
N LYS A 313 -74.17 1.05 140.67
CA LYS A 313 -74.47 1.82 141.91
C LYS A 313 -75.80 1.45 142.61
N ALA A 314 -76.22 0.19 142.56
CA ALA A 314 -77.40 -0.28 143.31
C ALA A 314 -77.26 -1.68 143.94
N LEU A 315 -77.52 -1.73 145.26
CA LEU A 315 -77.86 -2.89 146.10
C LEU A 315 -76.76 -3.86 146.59
N ASN A 316 -77.09 -4.48 147.73
CA ASN A 316 -76.32 -5.33 148.65
C ASN A 316 -77.34 -6.14 149.51
N VAL A 317 -76.90 -7.08 150.37
CA VAL A 317 -77.70 -7.93 151.30
C VAL A 317 -78.39 -9.13 150.58
N ASN A 318 -78.12 -10.41 150.92
CA ASN A 318 -78.49 -11.07 152.19
C ASN A 318 -77.72 -12.40 152.50
N SER A 319 -77.84 -12.94 153.72
CA SER A 319 -77.03 -14.05 154.31
C SER A 319 -77.90 -15.31 154.68
N ILE A 320 -77.50 -16.39 155.40
CA ILE A 320 -76.41 -16.72 156.35
C ILE A 320 -76.30 -18.27 156.58
N SER A 321 -75.45 -18.75 157.53
CA SER A 321 -75.44 -20.10 158.18
C SER A 321 -74.76 -21.26 157.41
N ILE A 322 -74.26 -22.39 157.98
CA ILE A 322 -74.08 -22.95 159.36
C ILE A 322 -72.95 -24.06 159.29
N ALA A 323 -72.35 -24.75 160.29
CA ALA A 323 -72.57 -24.90 161.74
C ALA A 323 -71.31 -25.14 162.65
N LYS A 324 -70.85 -26.39 162.86
CA LYS A 324 -70.19 -26.90 164.11
C LYS A 324 -69.40 -28.21 163.84
N CYS A 325 -68.73 -28.98 164.73
CA CYS A 325 -68.69 -29.25 166.21
C CYS A 325 -67.31 -29.95 166.53
N SER A 326 -66.84 -30.32 167.74
CA SER A 326 -67.10 -30.03 169.18
C SER A 326 -66.14 -30.84 170.10
N GLU A 327 -65.88 -30.59 171.40
CA GLU A 327 -65.72 -29.40 172.28
C GLU A 327 -65.33 -29.90 173.71
N GLY A 328 -64.20 -29.48 174.32
CA GLY A 328 -63.73 -29.89 175.67
C GLY A 328 -62.18 -29.76 175.86
N SER A 329 -61.51 -30.17 176.95
CA SER A 329 -61.88 -30.49 178.36
C SER A 329 -60.61 -30.47 179.27
N ARG A 330 -60.70 -30.41 180.61
CA ARG A 330 -59.58 -30.29 181.61
C ARG A 330 -59.95 -30.76 183.05
N THR A 331 -59.00 -30.95 183.98
CA THR A 331 -59.25 -31.16 185.44
C THR A 331 -58.06 -30.69 186.35
N LEU A 332 -58.00 -31.03 187.67
CA LEU A 332 -57.33 -30.19 188.70
C LEU A 332 -56.84 -30.91 190.01
N GLU A 333 -55.80 -30.35 190.65
CA GLU A 333 -55.48 -30.28 192.12
C GLU A 333 -54.57 -31.30 192.92
N LYS A 334 -54.59 -31.31 194.28
CA LYS A 334 -53.43 -31.54 195.23
C LYS A 334 -53.82 -32.24 196.58
N LEU A 335 -53.11 -32.37 197.75
CA LEU A 335 -51.83 -31.88 198.37
C LEU A 335 -51.41 -32.70 199.68
N THR A 336 -50.10 -32.81 200.02
CA THR A 336 -49.38 -33.05 201.35
C THR A 336 -49.80 -34.00 202.53
N ARG A 337 -48.84 -34.91 202.91
CA ARG A 337 -48.09 -35.14 204.21
C ARG A 337 -48.71 -35.68 205.56
N ASP A 338 -47.89 -36.49 206.30
CA ASP A 338 -47.87 -36.95 207.75
C ASP A 338 -49.04 -37.83 208.30
N GLY A 339 -48.93 -38.69 209.35
CA GLY A 339 -47.77 -39.27 210.10
C GLY A 339 -48.09 -40.02 211.45
N LEU A 340 -47.26 -41.03 211.82
CA LEU A 340 -46.90 -41.58 213.18
C LEU A 340 -47.84 -42.42 214.13
N VAL A 341 -47.19 -43.30 214.94
CA VAL A 341 -47.59 -44.12 216.16
C VAL A 341 -48.81 -45.09 216.08
N PHE A 342 -48.86 -46.27 216.74
CA PHE A 342 -48.27 -46.73 218.02
C PHE A 342 -47.73 -48.19 218.01
N SER A 343 -47.05 -48.59 219.10
CA SER A 343 -46.35 -49.88 219.28
C SER A 343 -47.07 -50.86 220.25
N ASP A 344 -46.57 -52.10 220.30
CA ASP A 344 -46.68 -53.05 221.43
C ASP A 344 -48.05 -53.67 221.80
N GLN A 345 -48.69 -54.28 220.82
CA GLN A 345 -49.15 -55.69 220.97
C GLN A 345 -48.29 -56.63 220.09
N MET A 346 -47.00 -56.29 219.95
CA MET A 346 -46.15 -56.70 218.83
C MET A 346 -45.65 -58.16 218.88
N PHE A 347 -45.61 -58.79 220.06
CA PHE A 347 -44.64 -59.88 220.27
C PHE A 347 -45.12 -61.31 219.97
N GLU A 348 -46.41 -61.65 220.16
CA GLU A 348 -46.90 -63.03 219.91
C GLU A 348 -47.22 -63.31 218.43
N LEU A 349 -47.60 -62.30 217.64
CA LEU A 349 -47.92 -62.46 216.21
C LEU A 349 -46.69 -62.64 215.30
N MET A 350 -45.48 -62.27 215.75
CA MET A 350 -44.29 -62.32 214.89
C MET A 350 -43.88 -63.73 214.47
N CYS A 351 -44.12 -64.75 215.30
CA CYS A 351 -43.67 -66.12 215.04
C CYS A 351 -44.39 -66.79 213.85
N GLU A 352 -45.61 -66.37 213.53
CA GLU A 352 -46.41 -66.98 212.46
C GLU A 352 -46.17 -66.36 211.07
N ASN A 353 -45.67 -65.13 211.01
CA ASN A 353 -45.34 -64.44 209.76
C ASN A 353 -44.03 -64.91 209.11
N ALA A 354 -43.09 -65.46 209.89
CA ALA A 354 -41.77 -65.86 209.38
C ALA A 354 -41.85 -66.90 208.24
N ASN A 355 -42.77 -67.86 208.34
CA ASN A 355 -42.91 -68.93 207.33
C ASN A 355 -43.41 -68.41 205.97
N LYS A 356 -44.34 -67.43 205.98
CA LYS A 356 -44.92 -66.83 204.77
C LYS A 356 -43.92 -65.99 203.97
N ALA A 357 -42.86 -65.51 204.63
CA ALA A 357 -41.78 -64.78 203.94
C ALA A 357 -40.90 -65.70 203.08
N SER A 358 -40.83 -67.01 203.38
CA SER A 358 -40.03 -67.97 202.60
C SER A 358 -40.66 -68.26 201.24
N GLU A 359 -41.96 -68.58 201.21
CA GLU A 359 -42.68 -68.87 199.95
C GLU A 359 -42.66 -67.69 198.98
N PHE A 360 -42.68 -66.45 199.50
CA PHE A 360 -42.58 -65.24 198.69
C PHE A 360 -41.21 -65.12 197.99
N ALA A 361 -40.12 -65.47 198.67
CA ALA A 361 -38.76 -65.37 198.11
C ALA A 361 -38.60 -66.26 196.85
N ASP A 362 -39.08 -67.51 196.91
CA ASP A 362 -39.01 -68.44 195.78
C ASP A 362 -39.79 -67.92 194.56
N THR A 363 -40.98 -67.33 194.77
CA THR A 363 -41.78 -66.75 193.66
C THR A 363 -41.13 -65.51 193.02
N VAL A 364 -40.42 -64.69 193.80
CA VAL A 364 -39.66 -63.55 193.27
C VAL A 364 -38.49 -64.03 192.42
N GLN A 365 -37.82 -65.12 192.82
CA GLN A 365 -36.71 -65.68 192.06
C GLN A 365 -37.15 -66.29 190.72
N SER A 366 -38.32 -66.95 190.65
CA SER A 366 -38.83 -67.45 189.35
C SER A 366 -39.17 -66.31 188.39
N LEU A 367 -39.84 -65.26 188.87
CA LEU A 367 -40.19 -64.09 188.05
C LEU A 367 -38.97 -63.31 187.55
N GLN A 368 -37.84 -63.36 188.26
CA GLN A 368 -36.61 -62.74 187.78
C GLN A 368 -36.04 -63.47 186.55
N ILE A 369 -36.12 -64.80 186.51
CA ILE A 369 -35.67 -65.60 185.36
C ILE A 369 -36.55 -65.33 184.14
N ASP A 370 -37.88 -65.34 184.31
CA ASP A 370 -38.83 -65.01 183.22
C ASP A 370 -38.57 -63.62 182.60
N VAL A 371 -38.15 -62.65 183.42
CA VAL A 371 -37.78 -61.29 182.98
C VAL A 371 -36.44 -61.26 182.24
N GLU A 372 -35.44 -62.02 182.69
CA GLU A 372 -34.14 -62.10 182.01
C GLU A 372 -34.26 -62.82 180.64
N ASP A 373 -35.07 -63.88 180.54
CA ASP A 373 -35.38 -64.55 179.28
C ASP A 373 -36.12 -63.61 178.31
N LEU A 374 -37.17 -62.90 178.75
CA LEU A 374 -37.90 -61.92 177.93
C LEU A 374 -37.03 -60.75 177.45
N LEU A 375 -36.08 -60.29 178.26
CA LEU A 375 -35.10 -59.28 177.85
C LEU A 375 -34.16 -59.81 176.76
N SER A 376 -33.77 -61.09 176.83
CA SER A 376 -32.94 -61.73 175.80
C SER A 376 -33.69 -61.90 174.47
N GLU A 377 -34.98 -62.28 174.49
CA GLU A 377 -35.80 -62.39 173.28
C GLU A 377 -36.00 -61.02 172.61
N ASN A 378 -36.26 -59.97 173.40
CA ASN A 378 -36.43 -58.60 172.90
C ASN A 378 -35.15 -58.07 172.22
N LEU A 379 -33.97 -58.37 172.76
CA LEU A 379 -32.69 -58.06 172.11
C LEU A 379 -32.53 -58.77 170.76
N ASN A 380 -32.79 -60.09 170.71
CA ASN A 380 -32.74 -60.86 169.47
C ASN A 380 -33.72 -60.33 168.40
N LEU A 381 -34.91 -59.87 168.81
CA LEU A 381 -35.90 -59.26 167.91
C LEU A 381 -35.46 -57.89 167.39
N GLN A 382 -34.73 -57.09 168.18
CA GLN A 382 -34.16 -55.82 167.73
C GLN A 382 -33.03 -56.03 166.70
N ASP A 383 -32.13 -56.99 166.92
CA ASP A 383 -31.07 -57.33 165.96
C ASP A 383 -31.64 -57.89 164.65
N GLU A 384 -32.67 -58.74 164.71
CA GLU A 384 -33.37 -59.27 163.53
C GLU A 384 -34.16 -58.16 162.77
N LEU A 385 -34.64 -57.13 163.47
CA LEU A 385 -35.26 -55.95 162.86
C LEU A 385 -34.20 -55.10 162.12
N LEU A 386 -33.07 -54.82 162.76
CA LEU A 386 -31.96 -54.08 162.15
C LEU A 386 -31.43 -54.80 160.90
N ARG A 387 -31.26 -56.13 160.95
CA ARG A 387 -30.85 -56.91 159.77
C ARG A 387 -31.88 -56.84 158.63
N LYS A 388 -33.18 -56.74 158.94
CA LYS A 388 -34.24 -56.56 157.93
C LYS A 388 -34.22 -55.16 157.32
N ASP A 389 -34.00 -54.12 158.12
CA ASP A 389 -33.84 -52.75 157.65
C ASP A 389 -32.65 -52.61 156.70
N ASP A 390 -31.51 -53.25 156.99
CA ASP A 390 -30.34 -53.23 156.10
C ASP A 390 -30.56 -54.01 154.79
N VAL A 391 -31.29 -55.12 154.83
CA VAL A 391 -31.73 -55.83 153.61
C VAL A 391 -32.71 -54.97 152.78
N LEU A 392 -33.63 -54.26 153.43
CA LEU A 392 -34.55 -53.34 152.74
C LEU A 392 -33.82 -52.16 152.10
N LYS A 393 -32.80 -51.60 152.76
CA LYS A 393 -31.91 -50.58 152.17
C LYS A 393 -31.20 -51.11 150.92
N GLY A 394 -30.63 -52.31 150.99
CA GLY A 394 -29.99 -52.97 149.84
C GLY A 394 -30.95 -53.14 148.66
N LEU A 395 -32.12 -53.73 148.89
CA LEU A 395 -33.14 -53.90 147.84
C LEU A 395 -33.64 -52.57 147.26
N SER A 396 -33.72 -51.50 148.06
CA SER A 396 -34.08 -50.16 147.56
C SER A 396 -33.00 -49.53 146.67
N PHE A 397 -31.72 -49.84 146.92
CA PHE A 397 -30.60 -49.43 146.08
C PHE A 397 -30.60 -50.20 144.76
N ASP A 398 -30.73 -51.53 144.80
CA ASP A 398 -30.78 -52.37 143.60
C ASP A 398 -31.96 -52.01 142.69
N LEU A 399 -33.14 -51.73 143.27
CA LEU A 399 -34.31 -51.25 142.54
C LEU A 399 -34.07 -49.88 141.88
N SER A 400 -33.36 -48.97 142.56
CA SER A 400 -32.99 -47.66 142.02
C SER A 400 -32.02 -47.79 140.85
N LEU A 401 -31.02 -48.67 140.96
CA LEU A 401 -30.04 -48.96 139.91
C LEU A 401 -30.70 -49.59 138.67
N LEU A 402 -31.68 -50.47 138.89
CA LEU A 402 -32.51 -51.05 137.82
C LEU A 402 -33.42 -50.01 137.15
N GLN A 403 -34.02 -49.10 137.91
CA GLN A 403 -34.83 -48.01 137.37
C GLN A 403 -33.99 -47.02 136.55
N GLU A 404 -32.80 -46.65 137.03
CA GLU A 404 -31.83 -45.83 136.29
C GLU A 404 -31.38 -46.54 135.00
N SER A 405 -31.07 -47.83 135.08
CA SER A 405 -30.69 -48.64 133.90
C SER A 405 -31.82 -48.74 132.88
N ALA A 406 -33.08 -48.86 133.33
CA ALA A 406 -34.25 -48.91 132.47
C ALA A 406 -34.56 -47.55 131.81
N SER A 407 -34.37 -46.42 132.52
CA SER A 407 -34.45 -45.09 131.91
C SER A 407 -33.35 -44.93 130.87
N ASN A 408 -32.08 -45.11 131.25
CA ASN A 408 -30.94 -45.00 130.34
C ASN A 408 -31.01 -45.93 129.12
N SER A 409 -31.73 -47.05 129.20
CA SER A 409 -32.02 -47.92 128.05
C SER A 409 -33.11 -47.34 127.15
N ARG A 410 -34.17 -46.77 127.72
CA ARG A 410 -35.28 -46.15 126.99
C ARG A 410 -34.88 -44.84 126.34
N ASP A 411 -34.13 -43.99 127.04
CA ASP A 411 -33.66 -42.71 126.55
C ASP A 411 -32.78 -42.92 125.29
N LYS A 412 -31.91 -43.94 125.30
CA LYS A 412 -31.16 -44.41 124.12
C LYS A 412 -32.05 -45.02 123.02
N GLU A 413 -33.09 -45.76 123.40
CA GLU A 413 -34.04 -46.32 122.42
C GLU A 413 -34.75 -45.19 121.66
N ASP A 414 -35.14 -44.12 122.35
CA ASP A 414 -35.79 -42.96 121.74
C ASP A 414 -34.79 -42.06 120.96
N GLU A 415 -33.55 -41.88 121.43
CA GLU A 415 -32.44 -41.28 120.64
C GLU A 415 -32.22 -42.04 119.31
N THR A 416 -32.15 -43.38 119.34
CA THR A 416 -31.93 -44.16 118.12
C THR A 416 -33.10 -44.08 117.12
N LYS A 417 -34.34 -43.88 117.59
CA LYS A 417 -35.49 -43.62 116.71
C LYS A 417 -35.41 -42.25 116.05
N GLU A 418 -35.00 -41.21 116.79
CA GLU A 418 -34.80 -39.86 116.24
C GLU A 418 -33.68 -39.87 115.18
N ILE A 419 -32.56 -40.53 115.47
CA ILE A 419 -31.47 -40.75 114.51
C ILE A 419 -31.96 -41.51 113.27
N MET A 420 -32.76 -42.56 113.43
CA MET A 420 -33.32 -43.33 112.30
C MET A 420 -34.24 -42.48 111.41
N VAL A 421 -35.10 -41.63 112.01
CA VAL A 421 -35.95 -40.68 111.26
C VAL A 421 -35.10 -39.65 110.50
N HIS A 422 -34.00 -39.17 111.09
CA HIS A 422 -33.06 -38.30 110.41
C HIS A 422 -32.29 -39.01 109.27
N VAL A 423 -31.90 -40.27 109.44
CA VAL A 423 -31.29 -41.08 108.38
C VAL A 423 -32.27 -41.29 107.24
N GLU A 424 -33.52 -41.70 107.50
CA GLU A 424 -34.55 -41.82 106.46
C GLU A 424 -34.80 -40.50 105.71
N ALA A 425 -34.77 -39.36 106.41
CA ALA A 425 -34.94 -38.04 105.79
C ALA A 425 -33.73 -37.66 104.92
N LEU A 426 -32.50 -37.99 105.36
CA LEU A 426 -31.28 -37.81 104.58
C LEU A 426 -31.22 -38.75 103.36
N GLU A 427 -31.66 -40.01 103.48
CA GLU A 427 -31.76 -40.95 102.37
C GLU A 427 -32.77 -40.49 101.31
N LYS A 428 -33.96 -40.03 101.73
CA LYS A 428 -34.96 -39.44 100.81
C LYS A 428 -34.43 -38.18 100.12
N THR A 429 -33.68 -37.35 100.85
CA THR A 429 -33.02 -36.15 100.28
C THR A 429 -31.88 -36.52 99.32
N LEU A 430 -31.07 -37.55 99.63
CA LEU A 430 -30.04 -38.07 98.74
C LEU A 430 -30.66 -38.65 97.47
N ALA A 431 -31.75 -39.41 97.57
CA ALA A 431 -32.47 -39.95 96.42
C ALA A 431 -33.00 -38.82 95.52
N SER A 432 -33.64 -37.78 96.07
CA SER A 432 -34.11 -36.65 95.26
C SER A 432 -32.93 -35.90 94.60
N ARG A 433 -31.86 -35.60 95.35
CA ARG A 433 -30.66 -34.96 94.80
C ARG A 433 -29.93 -35.81 93.76
N THR A 434 -30.03 -37.13 93.83
CA THR A 434 -29.48 -38.04 92.81
C THR A 434 -30.33 -38.00 91.54
N SER A 435 -31.66 -37.99 91.66
CA SER A 435 -32.57 -37.80 90.51
C SER A 435 -32.35 -36.43 89.84
N GLU A 436 -32.27 -35.35 90.62
CA GLU A 436 -31.96 -34.00 90.13
C GLU A 436 -30.60 -33.94 89.40
N LEU A 437 -29.61 -34.71 89.87
CA LEU A 437 -28.29 -34.81 89.25
C LEU A 437 -28.32 -35.65 87.96
N GLU A 438 -29.05 -36.76 87.93
CA GLU A 438 -29.22 -37.58 86.72
C GLU A 438 -29.98 -36.82 85.62
N GLU A 439 -31.04 -36.08 85.99
CA GLU A 439 -31.74 -35.15 85.09
C GLU A 439 -30.78 -34.08 84.55
N ALA A 440 -30.01 -33.41 85.41
CA ALA A 440 -29.03 -32.40 85.02
C ALA A 440 -27.92 -32.96 84.11
N VAL A 441 -27.45 -34.18 84.35
CA VAL A 441 -26.46 -34.88 83.49
C VAL A 441 -27.08 -35.22 82.14
N SER A 442 -28.32 -35.71 82.10
CA SER A 442 -29.01 -36.00 80.83
C SER A 442 -29.23 -34.73 79.99
N PHE A 443 -29.53 -33.61 80.63
CA PHE A 443 -29.67 -32.31 79.98
C PHE A 443 -28.32 -31.76 79.49
N ALA A 444 -27.25 -31.93 80.27
CA ALA A 444 -25.90 -31.58 79.84
C ALA A 444 -25.45 -32.40 78.62
N GLN A 445 -25.72 -33.70 78.59
CA GLN A 445 -25.45 -34.57 77.44
C GLN A 445 -26.27 -34.15 76.20
N MET A 446 -27.54 -33.76 76.38
CA MET A 446 -28.35 -33.22 75.29
C MET A 446 -27.74 -31.93 74.69
N LEU A 447 -27.30 -31.01 75.55
CA LEU A 447 -26.62 -29.78 75.13
C LEU A 447 -25.27 -30.07 74.47
N GLU A 448 -24.50 -31.05 74.94
CA GLU A 448 -23.24 -31.45 74.33
C GLU A 448 -23.43 -32.03 72.92
N VAL A 449 -24.48 -32.85 72.70
CA VAL A 449 -24.87 -33.34 71.36
C VAL A 449 -25.32 -32.19 70.45
N GLN A 450 -26.10 -31.24 70.95
CA GLN A 450 -26.50 -30.04 70.18
C GLN A 450 -25.31 -29.13 69.86
N LEU A 451 -24.34 -29.00 70.77
CA LEU A 451 -23.12 -28.21 70.58
C LEU A 451 -22.20 -28.89 69.56
N GLN A 452 -22.06 -30.21 69.60
CA GLN A 452 -21.30 -30.96 68.60
C GLN A 452 -21.96 -30.89 67.21
N GLY A 453 -23.29 -30.99 67.11
CA GLY A 453 -24.02 -30.85 65.85
C GLY A 453 -23.93 -29.43 65.25
N SER A 454 -24.05 -28.39 66.08
CA SER A 454 -23.85 -27.01 65.63
C SER A 454 -22.40 -26.71 65.25
N LYS A 455 -21.43 -27.34 65.91
CA LYS A 455 -20.01 -27.30 65.52
C LYS A 455 -19.75 -27.96 64.16
N GLU A 456 -20.38 -29.09 63.84
CA GLU A 456 -20.30 -29.67 62.49
C GLU A 456 -20.93 -28.77 61.42
N ILE A 457 -22.07 -28.13 61.72
CA ILE A 457 -22.69 -27.14 60.83
C ILE A 457 -21.74 -25.96 60.59
N ILE A 458 -21.11 -25.43 61.64
CA ILE A 458 -20.11 -24.35 61.54
C ILE A 458 -18.94 -24.80 60.66
N CYS A 459 -18.32 -25.95 60.92
CA CYS A 459 -17.18 -26.43 60.12
C CYS A 459 -17.53 -26.80 58.67
N ASN A 460 -18.80 -26.97 58.32
CA ASN A 460 -19.25 -27.10 56.93
C ASN A 460 -19.47 -25.72 56.29
N LEU A 461 -20.07 -24.76 57.01
CA LEU A 461 -20.20 -23.37 56.56
C LEU A 461 -18.82 -22.70 56.37
N GLU A 462 -17.84 -22.97 57.24
CA GLU A 462 -16.45 -22.51 57.10
C GLU A 462 -15.85 -23.01 55.77
N LYS A 463 -15.97 -24.32 55.48
CA LYS A 463 -15.50 -24.90 54.20
C LYS A 463 -16.23 -24.32 52.99
N ASP A 464 -17.54 -24.09 53.08
CA ASP A 464 -18.33 -23.59 51.95
C ASP A 464 -18.10 -22.10 51.69
N THR A 465 -17.86 -21.30 52.75
CA THR A 465 -17.40 -19.92 52.63
C THR A 465 -15.98 -19.83 52.09
N GLU A 466 -15.07 -20.72 52.47
CA GLU A 466 -13.71 -20.76 51.90
C GLU A 466 -13.71 -21.16 50.41
N LYS A 467 -14.51 -22.16 50.01
CA LYS A 467 -14.76 -22.46 48.58
C LYS A 467 -15.31 -21.24 47.84
N ALA A 468 -16.27 -20.54 48.43
CA ALA A 468 -16.87 -19.35 47.81
C ALA A 468 -15.86 -18.20 47.68
N MET A 469 -14.95 -18.02 48.63
CA MET A 469 -13.84 -17.07 48.52
C MET A 469 -12.87 -17.46 47.40
N GLN A 470 -12.49 -18.74 47.29
CA GLN A 470 -11.61 -19.24 46.22
C GLN A 470 -12.24 -19.06 44.84
N CYS A 471 -13.52 -19.39 44.66
CA CYS A 471 -14.25 -19.16 43.40
C CYS A 471 -14.34 -17.67 43.06
N ARG A 472 -14.59 -16.81 44.06
CA ARG A 472 -14.61 -15.35 43.89
C ARG A 472 -13.24 -14.79 43.50
N GLU A 473 -12.15 -15.37 44.01
CA GLU A 473 -10.78 -14.95 43.68
C GLU A 473 -10.36 -15.42 42.29
N GLN A 474 -10.76 -16.62 41.86
CA GLN A 474 -10.61 -17.09 40.48
C GLN A 474 -11.37 -16.18 39.51
N LEU A 475 -12.66 -15.91 39.76
CA LEU A 475 -13.46 -14.99 38.97
C LEU A 475 -12.89 -13.55 38.98
N ALA A 476 -12.29 -13.10 40.07
CA ALA A 476 -11.64 -11.78 40.14
C ALA A 476 -10.33 -11.74 39.33
N ALA A 477 -9.63 -12.87 39.17
CA ALA A 477 -8.48 -12.98 38.28
C ALA A 477 -8.92 -12.95 36.80
N GLU A 478 -9.90 -13.77 36.41
CA GLU A 478 -10.48 -13.74 35.05
C GLU A 478 -11.01 -12.34 34.68
N ASN A 479 -11.75 -11.68 35.58
CA ASN A 479 -12.25 -10.31 35.36
C ASN A 479 -11.15 -9.22 35.31
N LYS A 480 -9.91 -9.57 35.66
CA LYS A 480 -8.73 -8.71 35.48
C LYS A 480 -8.01 -9.04 34.17
N GLU A 481 -7.90 -10.31 33.82
CA GLU A 481 -7.32 -10.80 32.56
C GLU A 481 -8.14 -10.34 31.35
N ILE A 482 -9.45 -10.59 31.35
CA ILE A 482 -10.40 -10.12 30.33
C ILE A 482 -10.38 -8.59 30.20
N ARG A 483 -10.05 -7.86 31.28
CA ARG A 483 -9.93 -6.40 31.23
C ARG A 483 -8.61 -5.95 30.59
N ALA A 484 -7.50 -6.60 30.90
CA ALA A 484 -6.23 -6.33 30.24
C ALA A 484 -6.35 -6.63 28.73
N GLU A 485 -6.91 -7.78 28.35
CA GLU A 485 -7.17 -8.14 26.96
C GLU A 485 -8.10 -7.13 26.25
N ALA A 486 -9.13 -6.62 26.94
CA ALA A 486 -9.99 -5.56 26.40
C ALA A 486 -9.30 -4.18 26.31
N GLU A 487 -8.37 -3.85 27.21
CA GLU A 487 -7.55 -2.64 27.16
C GLU A 487 -6.52 -2.72 26.02
N ASP A 488 -5.89 -3.88 25.81
CA ASP A 488 -4.96 -4.17 24.71
C ASP A 488 -5.68 -4.14 23.34
N LEU A 489 -6.86 -4.78 23.21
CA LEU A 489 -7.68 -4.74 21.98
C LEU A 489 -8.19 -3.32 21.65
N LEU A 490 -8.42 -2.48 22.67
CA LEU A 490 -8.75 -1.06 22.45
C LEU A 490 -7.54 -0.25 21.97
N ALA A 491 -6.33 -0.57 22.46
CA ALA A 491 -5.09 0.03 21.97
C ALA A 491 -4.80 -0.38 20.51
N GLU A 492 -4.89 -1.68 20.18
CA GLU A 492 -4.74 -2.19 18.81
C GLU A 492 -5.77 -1.54 17.87
N LYS A 493 -7.05 -1.48 18.27
CA LYS A 493 -8.10 -0.76 17.53
C LYS A 493 -7.72 0.69 17.26
N SER A 494 -7.17 1.41 18.24
CA SER A 494 -6.79 2.82 18.05
C SER A 494 -5.63 2.97 17.06
N SER A 495 -4.64 2.07 17.08
CA SER A 495 -3.56 2.04 16.09
C SER A 495 -4.10 1.79 14.67
N LEU A 496 -5.02 0.83 14.52
CA LEU A 496 -5.66 0.52 13.23
C LEU A 496 -6.56 1.66 12.73
N GLU A 497 -7.20 2.44 13.62
CA GLU A 497 -7.94 3.65 13.25
C GLU A 497 -7.00 4.78 12.79
N GLU A 498 -5.81 4.93 13.39
CA GLU A 498 -4.79 5.89 12.93
C GLU A 498 -4.17 5.47 11.58
N GLU A 499 -3.86 4.18 11.38
CA GLU A 499 -3.41 3.64 10.10
C GLU A 499 -4.47 3.80 8.99
N LEU A 500 -5.75 3.58 9.31
CA LEU A 500 -6.86 3.81 8.38
C LEU A 500 -6.99 5.30 8.01
N ILE A 501 -6.79 6.22 8.96
CA ILE A 501 -6.76 7.65 8.70
C ILE A 501 -5.56 8.02 7.81
N GLN A 502 -4.39 7.40 8.01
CA GLN A 502 -3.20 7.71 7.22
C GLN A 502 -3.27 7.15 5.79
N THR A 503 -3.72 5.91 5.63
CA THR A 503 -3.97 5.31 4.29
C THR A 503 -5.04 6.08 3.52
N LYS A 504 -6.08 6.58 4.19
CA LYS A 504 -7.09 7.45 3.57
C LYS A 504 -6.50 8.76 3.03
N LYS A 505 -5.61 9.44 3.77
CA LYS A 505 -4.90 10.65 3.26
C LYS A 505 -4.05 10.33 2.03
N VAL A 506 -3.38 9.17 2.01
CA VAL A 506 -2.58 8.74 0.86
C VAL A 506 -3.46 8.47 -0.36
N SER A 507 -4.64 7.84 -0.19
CA SER A 507 -5.65 7.71 -1.27
C SER A 507 -6.10 9.08 -1.77
N GLU A 508 -6.43 10.01 -0.87
CA GLU A 508 -6.86 11.37 -1.24
C GLU A 508 -5.77 12.14 -2.00
N SER A 509 -4.48 11.98 -1.66
CA SER A 509 -3.38 12.56 -2.45
C SER A 509 -3.21 11.88 -3.81
N MET A 510 -3.28 10.55 -3.88
CA MET A 510 -3.19 9.80 -5.14
C MET A 510 -4.36 10.12 -6.08
N GLU A 511 -5.58 10.28 -5.56
CA GLU A 511 -6.75 10.72 -6.34
C GLU A 511 -6.55 12.13 -6.90
N MET A 512 -5.95 13.05 -6.12
CA MET A 512 -5.61 14.40 -6.58
C MET A 512 -4.50 14.40 -7.64
N GLU A 513 -3.47 13.55 -7.49
CA GLU A 513 -2.44 13.37 -8.51
C GLU A 513 -3.00 12.77 -9.81
N LEU A 514 -3.85 11.74 -9.73
CA LEU A 514 -4.54 11.17 -10.88
C LEU A 514 -5.47 12.20 -11.56
N PHE A 515 -6.13 13.06 -10.80
CA PHE A 515 -6.91 14.18 -11.34
C PHE A 515 -6.02 15.20 -12.07
N ASN A 516 -4.88 15.57 -11.48
CA ASN A 516 -3.91 16.48 -12.11
C ASN A 516 -3.31 15.88 -13.39
N LEU A 517 -2.93 14.60 -13.38
CA LEU A 517 -2.46 13.86 -14.56
C LEU A 517 -3.54 13.78 -15.65
N ARG A 518 -4.80 13.56 -15.28
CA ARG A 518 -5.94 13.58 -16.22
C ARG A 518 -6.14 14.95 -16.87
N ASN A 519 -5.97 16.03 -16.11
CA ASN A 519 -6.04 17.40 -16.64
C ASN A 519 -4.85 17.72 -17.56
N ALA A 520 -3.64 17.27 -17.21
CA ALA A 520 -2.45 17.40 -18.06
C ALA A 520 -2.59 16.58 -19.36
N LEU A 521 -3.16 15.38 -19.30
CA LEU A 521 -3.47 14.55 -20.48
C LEU A 521 -4.52 15.22 -21.38
N GLY A 522 -5.52 15.88 -20.81
CA GLY A 522 -6.48 16.72 -21.56
C GLY A 522 -5.76 17.84 -22.31
N GLN A 523 -4.93 18.64 -21.63
CA GLN A 523 -4.13 19.69 -22.27
C GLN A 523 -3.15 19.15 -23.34
N LEU A 524 -2.66 17.92 -23.19
CA LEU A 524 -1.84 17.26 -24.21
C LEU A 524 -2.69 16.86 -25.42
N ASN A 525 -3.91 16.34 -25.21
CA ASN A 525 -4.85 16.03 -26.28
C ASN A 525 -5.22 17.29 -27.07
N ASP A 526 -5.57 18.40 -26.40
CA ASP A 526 -5.86 19.69 -27.04
C ASP A 526 -4.69 20.18 -27.94
N ARG A 527 -3.44 19.95 -27.48
CA ARG A 527 -2.24 20.27 -28.27
C ARG A 527 -2.07 19.32 -29.45
N VAL A 528 -2.31 18.02 -29.27
CA VAL A 528 -2.24 17.00 -30.34
C VAL A 528 -3.26 17.31 -31.43
N GLU A 529 -4.50 17.60 -31.07
CA GLU A 529 -5.56 18.02 -32.01
C GLU A 529 -5.17 19.33 -32.74
N SER A 530 -4.59 20.31 -32.02
CA SER A 530 -4.08 21.54 -32.67
C SER A 530 -2.89 21.30 -33.61
N THR A 531 -2.04 20.31 -33.34
CA THR A 531 -0.97 19.90 -34.28
C THR A 531 -1.50 19.06 -35.43
N GLN A 532 -2.55 18.26 -35.23
CA GLN A 532 -3.18 17.49 -36.29
C GLN A 532 -3.89 18.42 -37.28
N SER A 533 -4.68 19.40 -36.81
CA SER A 533 -5.29 20.42 -37.67
C SER A 533 -4.26 21.10 -38.58
N LYS A 534 -3.11 21.49 -38.02
CA LYS A 534 -2.00 22.11 -38.78
C LYS A 534 -1.32 21.14 -39.75
N LEU A 535 -1.23 19.85 -39.39
CA LEU A 535 -0.72 18.82 -40.28
C LEU A 535 -1.68 18.61 -41.46
N ASP A 536 -2.99 18.58 -41.20
CA ASP A 536 -4.03 18.45 -42.22
C ASP A 536 -4.04 19.70 -43.13
N GLU A 537 -3.97 20.92 -42.56
CA GLU A 537 -3.79 22.19 -43.28
C GLU A 537 -2.55 22.16 -44.20
N THR A 538 -1.40 21.68 -43.72
CA THR A 538 -0.17 21.56 -44.55
C THR A 538 -0.19 20.41 -45.54
N ILE A 539 -1.03 19.38 -45.32
CA ILE A 539 -1.31 18.33 -46.31
C ILE A 539 -2.16 18.91 -47.45
N ASP A 540 -3.21 19.67 -47.13
CA ASP A 540 -4.01 20.38 -48.13
C ASP A 540 -3.15 21.37 -48.94
N GLU A 541 -2.29 22.17 -48.29
CA GLU A 541 -1.33 23.06 -48.99
C GLU A 541 -0.38 22.27 -49.92
N ARG A 542 0.15 21.13 -49.46
CA ARG A 542 1.06 20.28 -50.24
C ARG A 542 0.36 19.65 -51.44
N ASP A 543 -0.89 19.20 -51.28
CA ASP A 543 -1.68 18.61 -52.37
C ASP A 543 -2.05 19.67 -53.41
N ASN A 544 -2.48 20.87 -52.99
CA ASN A 544 -2.73 22.01 -53.89
C ASN A 544 -1.48 22.42 -54.69
N LEU A 545 -0.31 22.50 -54.04
CA LEU A 545 0.96 22.79 -54.71
C LEU A 545 1.39 21.67 -55.66
N GLN A 546 1.05 20.42 -55.35
CA GLN A 546 1.37 19.29 -56.22
C GLN A 546 0.47 19.27 -57.48
N ASP A 547 -0.80 19.67 -57.37
CA ASP A 547 -1.67 19.90 -58.52
C ASP A 547 -1.20 21.08 -59.39
N GLU A 548 -0.71 22.18 -58.80
CA GLU A 548 -0.09 23.27 -59.57
C GLU A 548 1.19 22.81 -60.30
N VAL A 549 2.04 22.01 -59.65
CA VAL A 549 3.23 21.42 -60.28
C VAL A 549 2.86 20.45 -61.41
N LEU A 550 1.78 19.66 -61.27
CA LEU A 550 1.28 18.79 -62.34
C LEU A 550 0.78 19.63 -63.54
N TYR A 551 0.00 20.67 -63.29
CA TYR A 551 -0.47 21.60 -64.33
C TYR A 551 0.70 22.26 -65.09
N VAL A 552 1.67 22.83 -64.37
CA VAL A 552 2.87 23.44 -64.99
C VAL A 552 3.70 22.40 -65.75
N THR A 553 3.75 21.16 -65.29
CA THR A 553 4.44 20.05 -65.99
C THR A 553 3.71 19.66 -67.28
N GLU A 554 2.37 19.68 -67.30
CA GLU A 554 1.58 19.42 -68.51
C GLU A 554 1.77 20.54 -69.55
N GLU A 555 1.70 21.82 -69.14
CA GLU A 555 1.94 22.97 -70.01
C GLU A 555 3.38 23.01 -70.56
N LEU A 556 4.38 22.68 -69.73
CA LEU A 556 5.76 22.49 -70.20
C LEU A 556 5.86 21.32 -71.19
N GLY A 557 5.08 20.25 -71.00
CA GLY A 557 4.95 19.15 -71.94
C GLY A 557 4.40 19.59 -73.30
N LYS A 558 3.34 20.41 -73.31
CA LYS A 558 2.74 21.01 -74.52
C LYS A 558 3.74 21.90 -75.25
N MET A 559 4.31 22.89 -74.57
CA MET A 559 5.32 23.79 -75.17
C MET A 559 6.54 23.02 -75.71
N LYS A 560 6.95 21.93 -75.05
CA LYS A 560 8.06 21.08 -75.52
C LYS A 560 7.70 20.20 -76.71
N ALA A 561 6.42 19.88 -76.92
CA ALA A 561 5.94 19.25 -78.14
C ALA A 561 5.86 20.26 -79.30
N GLU A 562 5.31 21.45 -79.06
CA GLU A 562 5.24 22.54 -80.03
C GLU A 562 6.63 22.99 -80.50
N ALA A 563 7.60 23.11 -79.58
CA ALA A 563 8.98 23.46 -79.90
C ALA A 563 9.65 22.43 -80.83
N LYS A 564 9.39 21.14 -80.63
CA LYS A 564 9.85 20.06 -81.54
C LYS A 564 9.15 20.10 -82.89
N GLU A 565 7.86 20.44 -82.91
CA GLU A 565 7.15 20.59 -84.19
C GLU A 565 7.69 21.77 -84.99
N LEU A 566 8.01 22.89 -84.32
CA LEU A 566 8.70 24.03 -84.93
C LEU A 566 10.12 23.66 -85.42
N GLU A 567 10.87 22.87 -84.66
CA GLU A 567 12.18 22.35 -85.07
C GLU A 567 12.07 21.50 -86.35
N VAL A 568 11.09 20.60 -86.43
CA VAL A 568 10.79 19.82 -87.66
C VAL A 568 10.41 20.74 -88.83
N ARG A 569 9.50 21.70 -88.63
CA ARG A 569 9.12 22.67 -89.69
C ARG A 569 10.30 23.52 -90.17
N ILE A 570 11.28 23.82 -89.31
CA ILE A 570 12.52 24.53 -89.68
C ILE A 570 13.42 23.63 -90.55
N ILE A 571 13.58 22.36 -90.19
CA ILE A 571 14.34 21.38 -90.98
C ILE A 571 13.69 21.18 -92.36
N GLU A 572 12.37 20.96 -92.42
CA GLU A 572 11.63 20.87 -93.69
C GLU A 572 11.79 22.13 -94.55
N ALA A 573 11.73 23.32 -93.94
CA ALA A 573 11.95 24.59 -94.64
C ALA A 573 13.39 24.73 -95.17
N GLN A 574 14.38 24.21 -94.43
CA GLN A 574 15.77 24.16 -94.87
C GLN A 574 15.97 23.18 -96.03
N GLU A 575 15.44 21.96 -95.98
CA GLU A 575 15.48 21.00 -97.08
C GLU A 575 14.80 21.53 -98.35
N ILE A 576 13.69 22.27 -98.20
CA ILE A 576 13.02 22.98 -99.30
C ILE A 576 13.89 24.13 -99.84
N ALA A 577 14.65 24.83 -99.00
CA ALA A 577 15.57 25.88 -99.44
C ALA A 577 16.80 25.30 -100.17
N GLU A 578 17.39 24.23 -99.65
CA GLU A 578 18.55 23.55 -100.23
C GLU A 578 18.20 22.87 -101.57
N SER A 579 17.06 22.18 -101.65
CA SER A 579 16.59 21.59 -102.92
C SER A 579 16.27 22.66 -103.98
N ARG A 580 15.70 23.82 -103.58
CA ARG A 580 15.54 24.98 -104.47
C ARG A 580 16.87 25.57 -104.91
N LYS A 581 17.88 25.64 -104.02
CA LYS A 581 19.24 26.06 -104.38
C LYS A 581 19.85 25.10 -105.41
N MET A 582 19.82 23.80 -105.15
CA MET A 582 20.33 22.79 -106.09
C MET A 582 19.64 22.85 -107.46
N TYR A 583 18.34 23.13 -107.50
CA TYR A 583 17.62 23.36 -108.76
C TYR A 583 18.05 24.66 -109.46
N ALA A 584 18.30 25.74 -108.72
CA ALA A 584 18.83 26.99 -109.28
C ALA A 584 20.26 26.81 -109.82
N ASP A 585 21.14 26.16 -109.05
CA ASP A 585 22.52 25.84 -109.45
C ASP A 585 22.52 25.00 -110.76
N GLN A 586 21.65 23.99 -110.87
CA GLN A 586 21.47 23.19 -112.10
C GLN A 586 20.98 24.03 -113.30
N ARG A 587 20.07 24.99 -113.08
CA ARG A 587 19.62 25.91 -114.14
C ARG A 587 20.72 26.90 -114.54
N GLU A 588 21.62 27.29 -113.62
CA GLU A 588 22.78 28.11 -113.95
C GLU A 588 23.81 27.32 -114.78
N GLU A 589 23.99 26.02 -114.55
CA GLU A 589 24.79 25.14 -115.43
C GLU A 589 24.15 24.96 -116.82
N GLU A 590 22.83 24.77 -116.90
CA GLU A 590 22.10 24.74 -118.18
C GLU A 590 22.25 26.06 -118.95
N VAL A 591 22.12 27.21 -118.27
CA VAL A 591 22.34 28.52 -118.86
C VAL A 591 23.77 28.67 -119.37
N LYS A 592 24.81 28.27 -118.63
CA LYS A 592 26.21 28.31 -119.10
C LYS A 592 26.47 27.43 -120.32
N LEU A 593 25.81 26.28 -120.42
CA LEU A 593 25.88 25.43 -121.62
C LEU A 593 25.17 26.09 -122.81
N LEU A 594 24.05 26.79 -122.58
CA LEU A 594 23.36 27.56 -123.61
C LEU A 594 24.17 28.79 -124.03
N GLU A 595 24.76 29.55 -123.10
CA GLU A 595 25.69 30.66 -123.35
C GLU A 595 26.86 30.21 -124.22
N GLY A 596 27.57 29.13 -123.83
CA GLY A 596 28.66 28.57 -124.65
C GLY A 596 28.21 28.02 -126.02
N SER A 597 26.92 27.68 -126.19
CA SER A 597 26.35 27.33 -127.49
C SER A 597 25.99 28.58 -128.32
N VAL A 598 25.60 29.67 -127.68
CA VAL A 598 25.37 30.98 -128.32
C VAL A 598 26.70 31.58 -128.75
N GLU A 599 27.74 31.58 -127.92
CA GLU A 599 29.10 32.01 -128.31
C GLU A 599 29.63 31.23 -129.53
N GLN A 600 29.37 29.91 -129.59
CA GLN A 600 29.73 29.10 -130.75
C GLN A 600 28.90 29.47 -132.00
N LEU A 601 27.60 29.74 -131.83
CA LEU A 601 26.75 30.19 -132.93
C LEU A 601 27.18 31.58 -133.43
N GLU A 602 27.46 32.53 -132.54
CA GLU A 602 28.02 33.85 -132.85
C GLU A 602 29.35 33.73 -133.61
N TYR A 603 30.29 32.89 -133.15
CA TYR A 603 31.52 32.60 -133.90
C TYR A 603 31.25 32.02 -135.30
N THR A 604 30.23 31.16 -135.47
CA THR A 604 29.85 30.68 -136.81
C THR A 604 29.16 31.75 -137.66
N ILE A 605 28.42 32.69 -137.05
CA ILE A 605 27.80 33.84 -137.71
C ILE A 605 28.90 34.79 -138.19
N ASP A 606 29.86 35.17 -137.34
CA ASP A 606 31.05 35.94 -137.72
C ASP A 606 31.80 35.28 -138.88
N ALA A 607 32.02 33.96 -138.80
CA ALA A 607 32.69 33.19 -139.86
C ALA A 607 31.86 33.05 -141.15
N LEU A 608 30.54 33.27 -141.11
CA LEU A 608 29.66 33.34 -142.27
C LEU A 608 29.58 34.76 -142.83
N GLU A 609 29.49 35.79 -141.99
CA GLU A 609 29.46 37.20 -142.38
C GLU A 609 30.79 37.60 -143.05
N ASN A 610 31.93 37.15 -142.52
CA ASN A 610 33.22 37.30 -143.19
C ASN A 610 33.26 36.65 -144.58
N LYS A 611 32.61 35.48 -144.78
CA LYS A 611 32.47 34.86 -146.11
C LYS A 611 31.53 35.65 -147.02
N VAL A 612 30.44 36.18 -146.49
CA VAL A 612 29.51 37.05 -147.24
C VAL A 612 30.20 38.33 -147.68
N ASN A 613 31.03 38.94 -146.82
CA ASN A 613 31.85 40.10 -147.18
C ASN A 613 32.86 39.78 -148.28
N VAL A 614 33.60 38.67 -148.19
CA VAL A 614 34.50 38.23 -149.28
C VAL A 614 33.74 37.97 -150.60
N ILE A 615 32.54 37.40 -150.55
CA ILE A 615 31.68 37.21 -151.74
C ILE A 615 31.17 38.55 -152.29
N LYS A 616 30.88 39.53 -151.42
CA LYS A 616 30.50 40.89 -151.81
C LYS A 616 31.66 41.63 -152.50
N ASP A 617 32.86 41.56 -151.92
CA ASP A 617 34.07 42.16 -152.49
C ASP A 617 34.44 41.53 -153.86
N GLU A 618 34.23 40.22 -154.01
CA GLU A 618 34.35 39.51 -155.29
C GLU A 618 33.31 40.02 -156.31
N ALA A 619 32.04 40.14 -155.91
CA ALA A 619 30.98 40.65 -156.77
C ALA A 619 31.21 42.12 -157.18
N GLU A 620 31.70 42.98 -156.28
CA GLU A 620 32.08 44.36 -156.58
C GLU A 620 33.30 44.44 -157.52
N ARG A 621 34.26 43.51 -157.42
CA ARG A 621 35.38 43.42 -158.37
C ARG A 621 34.91 42.99 -159.77
N GLN A 622 34.01 42.01 -159.85
CA GLN A 622 33.36 41.60 -161.10
C GLN A 622 32.39 42.64 -161.67
N ARG A 623 31.98 43.63 -160.87
CA ARG A 623 31.20 44.80 -161.29
C ARG A 623 32.12 45.85 -161.91
N LEU A 624 33.23 46.17 -161.24
CA LEU A 624 34.27 47.09 -161.75
C LEU A 624 34.87 46.61 -163.08
N GLN A 625 35.24 45.32 -163.17
CA GLN A 625 35.77 44.73 -164.41
C GLN A 625 34.77 44.78 -165.57
N ARG A 626 33.45 44.81 -165.28
CA ARG A 626 32.41 45.03 -166.30
C ARG A 626 32.31 46.49 -166.71
N GLU A 627 32.42 47.44 -165.79
CA GLU A 627 32.47 48.87 -166.12
C GLU A 627 33.68 49.20 -167.01
N GLU A 628 34.86 48.64 -166.73
CA GLU A 628 36.05 48.79 -167.58
C GLU A 628 35.76 48.32 -169.02
N LEU A 629 35.28 47.09 -169.19
CA LEU A 629 34.91 46.53 -170.50
C LEU A 629 33.80 47.32 -171.22
N GLU A 630 32.86 47.92 -170.48
CA GLU A 630 31.84 48.80 -171.06
C GLU A 630 32.44 50.14 -171.55
N THR A 631 33.46 50.69 -170.89
CA THR A 631 34.18 51.87 -171.39
C THR A 631 35.06 51.58 -172.62
N GLU A 632 35.67 50.39 -172.70
CA GLU A 632 36.37 49.93 -173.91
C GLU A 632 35.37 49.77 -175.07
N LEU A 633 34.21 49.15 -174.84
CA LEU A 633 33.13 49.07 -175.84
C LEU A 633 32.62 50.45 -176.27
N HIS A 634 32.62 51.46 -175.39
CA HIS A 634 32.20 52.81 -175.73
C HIS A 634 33.21 53.52 -176.65
N THR A 635 34.51 53.40 -176.37
CA THR A 635 35.56 53.98 -177.22
C THR A 635 35.66 53.29 -178.59
N ILE A 636 35.47 51.97 -178.67
CA ILE A 636 35.39 51.24 -179.94
C ILE A 636 34.19 51.70 -180.78
N ARG A 637 33.01 51.94 -180.18
CA ARG A 637 31.85 52.51 -180.89
C ARG A 637 32.14 53.91 -181.44
N GLN A 638 32.82 54.76 -180.67
CA GLN A 638 33.18 56.10 -181.08
C GLN A 638 34.18 56.13 -182.25
N GLN A 639 35.04 55.10 -182.38
CA GLN A 639 35.90 54.93 -183.55
C GLN A 639 35.11 54.50 -184.80
N MET A 640 34.16 53.56 -184.68
CA MET A 640 33.35 53.09 -185.82
C MET A 640 32.52 54.21 -186.49
N GLU A 641 31.95 55.14 -185.71
CA GLU A 641 31.10 56.21 -186.25
C GLU A 641 31.88 57.21 -187.14
N SER A 642 33.20 57.31 -186.98
CA SER A 642 34.04 58.13 -187.86
C SER A 642 34.37 57.46 -189.20
N VAL A 643 34.39 56.12 -189.26
CA VAL A 643 34.59 55.36 -190.49
C VAL A 643 33.36 55.42 -191.39
N ARG A 644 32.15 55.37 -190.80
CA ARG A 644 30.87 55.40 -191.53
C ARG A 644 30.73 56.60 -192.49
N ASN A 645 31.23 57.77 -192.10
CA ASN A 645 31.10 59.00 -192.89
C ASN A 645 32.04 59.06 -194.12
N ALA A 646 33.02 58.16 -194.24
CA ALA A 646 33.86 58.04 -195.44
C ALA A 646 33.26 57.10 -196.50
N ASP A 647 32.35 56.20 -196.10
CA ASP A 647 31.85 55.09 -196.91
C ASP A 647 30.77 55.54 -197.93
N GLU A 648 30.02 56.61 -197.63
CA GLU A 648 28.94 57.12 -198.48
C GLU A 648 29.43 57.82 -199.78
N GLU A 649 30.67 58.35 -199.79
CA GLU A 649 31.27 58.93 -200.99
C GLU A 649 31.78 57.82 -201.94
N MET A 650 32.39 56.77 -201.39
CA MET A 650 33.03 55.69 -202.15
C MET A 650 31.99 54.79 -202.86
N LYS A 651 30.80 54.66 -202.28
CA LYS A 651 29.70 53.84 -202.81
C LYS A 651 29.23 54.27 -204.21
N ARG A 652 29.27 55.57 -204.53
CA ARG A 652 28.86 56.11 -205.85
C ARG A 652 29.80 55.75 -207.01
N ILE A 653 31.00 55.26 -206.73
CA ILE A 653 32.02 54.89 -207.74
C ILE A 653 31.96 53.38 -208.08
N LEU A 654 31.39 52.56 -207.20
CA LEU A 654 31.35 51.10 -207.36
C LEU A 654 30.25 50.62 -208.32
N ASP A 655 29.07 51.26 -208.31
CA ASP A 655 27.92 50.83 -209.12
C ASP A 655 28.21 50.87 -210.63
N GLU A 656 29.02 51.83 -211.10
CA GLU A 656 29.42 51.95 -212.51
C GLU A 656 30.35 50.82 -212.97
N LYS A 657 31.16 50.25 -212.06
CA LYS A 657 32.06 49.13 -212.36
C LYS A 657 31.40 47.75 -212.27
N HIS A 658 30.20 47.64 -211.71
CA HIS A 658 29.52 46.35 -211.57
C HIS A 658 28.93 45.84 -212.90
N MET A 659 28.48 46.75 -213.77
CA MET A 659 27.88 46.39 -215.07
C MET A 659 28.88 45.72 -216.03
N ASP A 660 30.10 46.27 -216.15
CA ASP A 660 31.17 45.74 -217.02
C ASP A 660 31.49 44.26 -216.75
N LEU A 661 31.38 43.82 -215.49
CA LEU A 661 31.71 42.46 -215.06
C LEU A 661 30.62 41.43 -215.39
N GLN A 662 29.35 41.84 -215.47
CA GLN A 662 28.23 40.92 -215.67
C GLN A 662 28.13 40.40 -217.11
N GLU A 663 28.63 41.16 -218.10
CA GLU A 663 28.67 40.73 -219.49
C GLU A 663 29.78 39.70 -219.75
N ALA A 664 30.94 39.84 -219.08
CA ALA A 664 32.07 38.92 -219.22
C ALA A 664 31.76 37.48 -218.78
N GLN A 665 30.93 37.29 -217.73
CA GLN A 665 30.59 35.96 -217.22
C GLN A 665 29.85 35.08 -218.25
N LYS A 666 28.99 35.67 -219.10
CA LYS A 666 28.22 34.93 -220.12
C LYS A 666 29.07 34.28 -221.21
N HIS A 667 30.32 34.71 -221.39
CA HIS A 667 31.24 34.07 -222.33
C HIS A 667 31.91 32.81 -221.77
N ILE A 668 31.95 32.62 -220.44
CA ILE A 668 32.62 31.48 -219.80
C ILE A 668 31.76 30.22 -219.89
N GLU A 669 30.46 30.31 -219.57
CA GLU A 669 29.46 29.22 -219.69
C GLU A 669 29.33 28.63 -221.12
N ALA A 670 29.86 29.34 -222.13
CA ALA A 670 29.87 28.90 -223.53
C ALA A 670 31.02 27.92 -223.84
N LEU A 671 32.12 27.97 -223.09
CA LEU A 671 33.31 27.13 -223.30
C LEU A 671 33.21 25.79 -222.56
N GLU A 672 32.55 25.75 -221.41
CA GLU A 672 32.40 24.55 -220.57
C GLU A 672 31.56 23.45 -221.25
N ARG A 673 30.62 23.83 -222.13
CA ARG A 673 29.90 22.88 -223.00
C ARG A 673 30.76 22.26 -224.10
N LYS A 674 31.97 22.78 -224.35
CA LYS A 674 32.89 22.28 -225.39
C LYS A 674 33.80 21.18 -224.88
N THR A 675 34.25 21.27 -223.62
CA THR A 675 35.08 20.24 -222.95
C THR A 675 34.29 18.98 -222.63
N ALA A 676 33.01 19.11 -222.25
CA ALA A 676 32.14 17.97 -221.94
C ALA A 676 32.05 16.93 -223.09
N ASN A 677 32.00 17.39 -224.34
CA ASN A 677 31.93 16.48 -225.50
C ASN A 677 33.22 15.68 -225.70
N GLN A 678 34.40 16.31 -225.50
CA GLN A 678 35.70 15.64 -225.64
C GLN A 678 35.90 14.52 -224.60
N MET A 679 35.25 14.63 -223.42
CA MET A 679 35.28 13.61 -222.39
C MET A 679 34.70 12.26 -222.88
N THR A 680 33.73 12.28 -223.81
CA THR A 680 33.11 11.06 -224.35
C THR A 680 34.04 10.27 -225.28
N GLU A 681 34.97 10.96 -225.96
CA GLU A 681 35.97 10.39 -226.87
C GLU A 681 37.08 9.67 -226.07
N ILE A 682 37.50 10.26 -224.95
CA ILE A 682 38.46 9.67 -223.99
C ILE A 682 37.93 8.34 -223.40
N THR A 683 36.61 8.21 -223.22
CA THR A 683 35.98 6.97 -222.73
C THR A 683 36.18 5.79 -223.69
N GLN A 684 36.26 6.02 -225.00
CA GLN A 684 36.49 4.95 -225.98
C GLN A 684 37.94 4.44 -225.95
N LEU A 685 38.92 5.33 -225.77
CA LEU A 685 40.34 4.96 -225.63
C LEU A 685 40.61 4.21 -224.32
N SER A 686 39.88 4.53 -223.25
CA SER A 686 40.05 3.91 -221.93
C SER A 686 39.76 2.40 -221.92
N ALA A 687 38.88 1.91 -222.81
CA ALA A 687 38.58 0.49 -222.94
C ALA A 687 39.80 -0.35 -223.41
N HIS A 688 40.70 0.24 -224.21
CA HIS A 688 41.91 -0.41 -224.73
C HIS A 688 43.01 -0.55 -223.66
N ILE A 689 42.93 0.19 -222.55
CA ILE A 689 43.97 0.22 -221.50
C ILE A 689 43.71 -0.85 -220.42
N LEU A 690 42.44 -1.23 -220.19
CA LEU A 690 42.06 -2.25 -219.21
C LEU A 690 42.63 -3.64 -219.52
N GLU A 691 42.82 -3.97 -220.80
CA GLU A 691 43.41 -5.25 -221.23
C GLU A 691 44.91 -5.35 -220.89
N LEU A 692 45.62 -4.23 -220.85
CA LEU A 692 47.05 -4.17 -220.49
C LEU A 692 47.30 -4.22 -218.98
N ASN A 693 46.48 -3.54 -218.18
CA ASN A 693 46.81 -3.32 -216.76
C ASN A 693 46.63 -4.57 -215.87
N MET A 694 45.85 -5.57 -216.34
CA MET A 694 45.76 -6.92 -215.76
C MET A 694 47.13 -7.60 -215.58
N HIS A 695 48.16 -7.18 -216.34
CA HIS A 695 49.49 -7.75 -216.26
C HIS A 695 50.36 -7.17 -215.12
N ALA A 696 50.00 -6.02 -214.56
CA ALA A 696 50.83 -5.27 -213.59
C ALA A 696 50.54 -5.60 -212.11
N GLU A 697 49.30 -5.98 -211.77
CA GLU A 697 48.90 -6.34 -210.39
C GLU A 697 49.63 -7.58 -209.84
N ALA A 698 50.34 -8.32 -210.69
CA ALA A 698 51.25 -9.39 -210.30
C ALA A 698 52.50 -8.88 -209.55
N GLN A 699 53.05 -7.71 -209.91
CA GLN A 699 54.34 -7.22 -209.37
C GLN A 699 54.21 -6.44 -208.07
N ALA A 700 53.09 -5.77 -207.81
CA ALA A 700 52.91 -4.98 -206.58
C ALA A 700 53.03 -5.81 -205.28
N ARG A 701 52.90 -7.14 -205.38
CA ARG A 701 53.08 -8.09 -204.26
C ARG A 701 54.54 -8.24 -203.82
N GLU A 702 55.52 -7.78 -204.61
CA GLU A 702 56.95 -7.89 -204.28
C GLU A 702 57.44 -6.81 -203.30
N TYR A 703 56.80 -5.62 -203.26
CA TYR A 703 57.27 -4.49 -202.45
C TYR A 703 56.81 -4.48 -200.98
N MET A 704 56.47 -5.66 -200.46
CA MET A 704 56.58 -6.03 -199.03
C MET A 704 58.01 -5.79 -198.46
N HIS A 705 58.99 -5.45 -199.29
CA HIS A 705 60.42 -5.42 -198.97
C HIS A 705 61.00 -4.02 -198.61
N LYS A 706 60.17 -2.97 -198.40
CA LYS A 706 60.65 -1.64 -197.96
C LYS A 706 60.13 -1.21 -196.57
N VAL A 707 60.36 -2.08 -195.60
CA VAL A 707 60.07 -1.91 -194.15
C VAL A 707 60.87 -0.78 -193.46
N LYS A 708 61.94 -0.26 -194.07
CA LYS A 708 63.18 -0.05 -193.30
C LYS A 708 64.01 1.20 -193.67
N GLU A 709 63.37 2.37 -193.79
CA GLU A 709 64.04 3.58 -194.30
C GLU A 709 63.58 4.92 -193.69
N LEU A 710 62.63 4.93 -192.73
CA LEU A 710 62.14 6.12 -192.00
C LEU A 710 61.51 5.72 -190.64
N GLU A 711 62.14 5.61 -189.48
CA GLU A 711 63.49 5.94 -188.98
C GLU A 711 63.88 7.44 -189.04
N ALA A 712 63.96 8.05 -187.85
CA ALA A 712 64.51 9.38 -187.53
C ALA A 712 63.95 10.65 -188.26
N MET A 713 63.07 11.40 -187.55
CA MET A 713 63.05 12.88 -187.35
C MET A 713 61.73 13.22 -186.58
N ALA A 714 61.68 14.03 -185.50
CA ALA A 714 62.23 15.36 -185.19
C ALA A 714 61.48 16.49 -185.95
N GLU A 715 61.03 17.62 -185.38
CA GLU A 715 61.06 18.16 -183.99
C GLU A 715 60.15 19.44 -183.87
N GLN A 716 60.15 20.12 -182.69
CA GLN A 716 59.84 21.57 -182.44
C GLN A 716 58.34 22.01 -182.37
N VAL A 717 57.91 23.07 -181.63
CA VAL A 717 58.59 24.11 -180.80
C VAL A 717 57.63 24.63 -179.67
N LYS A 718 58.00 24.61 -178.36
CA LYS A 718 58.45 25.71 -177.44
C LYS A 718 57.37 26.68 -176.87
N PRO A 719 57.55 27.39 -175.71
CA PRO A 719 58.79 27.75 -174.98
C PRO A 719 58.86 27.39 -173.46
N GLU A 720 59.38 28.29 -172.58
CA GLU A 720 59.88 28.05 -171.19
C GLU A 720 59.58 29.24 -170.19
N ILE A 721 60.23 29.31 -168.98
CA ILE A 721 60.45 30.46 -168.02
C ILE A 721 59.41 30.70 -166.88
N HIS A 722 59.70 31.21 -165.64
CA HIS A 722 60.81 31.09 -164.63
C HIS A 722 60.58 32.05 -163.39
N VAL A 723 61.26 31.84 -162.22
CA VAL A 723 61.74 32.86 -161.21
C VAL A 723 60.68 33.60 -160.32
N SER A 724 60.91 34.17 -159.11
CA SER A 724 61.79 33.92 -157.91
C SER A 724 61.45 34.87 -156.71
N GLN A 725 61.89 34.48 -155.49
CA GLN A 725 62.46 35.32 -154.38
C GLN A 725 61.67 36.45 -153.63
N ALA A 726 61.63 36.28 -152.28
CA ALA A 726 62.04 37.25 -151.23
C ALA A 726 61.20 38.54 -150.98
N VAL A 727 61.41 39.39 -149.96
CA VAL A 727 62.47 39.56 -148.92
C VAL A 727 61.89 40.13 -147.58
N ASP A 728 62.68 40.08 -146.48
CA ASP A 728 62.75 41.07 -145.37
C ASP A 728 61.56 41.33 -144.40
N SER A 729 61.73 41.80 -143.15
CA SER A 729 62.90 41.74 -142.23
C SER A 729 62.53 41.98 -140.74
N SER A 730 63.37 41.43 -139.83
CA SER A 730 64.01 41.99 -138.61
C SER A 730 63.55 43.36 -137.99
N LEU A 731 63.75 43.71 -136.69
CA LEU A 731 64.36 43.05 -135.50
C LEU A 731 64.00 43.83 -134.20
N SER A 732 64.00 43.19 -133.02
CA SER A 732 64.14 43.86 -131.70
C SER A 732 64.72 42.91 -130.62
N LYS A 733 65.38 43.43 -129.56
CA LYS A 733 65.95 42.60 -128.47
C LYS A 733 66.43 43.36 -127.21
N GLY A 734 66.12 42.84 -126.01
CA GLY A 734 66.81 43.10 -124.72
C GLY A 734 66.03 42.53 -123.52
N SER A 735 66.53 41.86 -122.45
CA SER A 735 67.83 41.67 -121.76
C SER A 735 68.25 42.78 -120.78
N GLY A 736 68.59 42.55 -119.49
CA GLY A 736 68.64 41.35 -118.61
C GLY A 736 68.92 41.76 -117.13
N LYS A 737 68.50 41.03 -116.07
CA LYS A 737 69.19 39.92 -115.33
C LYS A 737 70.54 40.28 -114.63
N PRO A 738 71.00 39.58 -113.55
CA PRO A 738 70.29 38.87 -112.45
C PRO A 738 71.03 38.92 -111.04
N ARG A 739 70.61 38.02 -110.10
CA ARG A 739 71.15 37.62 -108.76
C ARG A 739 70.35 38.18 -107.57
N GLY A 740 70.06 37.42 -106.50
CA GLY A 740 70.28 35.99 -106.18
C GLY A 740 70.33 35.78 -104.65
N SER A 741 70.01 34.64 -104.03
CA SER A 741 69.68 33.27 -104.50
C SER A 741 68.35 32.78 -103.87
N GLY A 742 67.99 31.51 -103.57
CA GLY A 742 68.72 30.23 -103.55
C GLY A 742 67.81 28.99 -103.30
N SER A 743 68.36 27.90 -102.75
CA SER A 743 67.71 26.58 -102.52
C SER A 743 68.63 25.68 -101.65
N PRO A 744 68.34 24.39 -101.30
CA PRO A 744 67.35 23.41 -101.81
C PRO A 744 66.35 22.94 -100.69
N PHE A 745 65.64 21.80 -100.65
CA PHE A 745 65.64 20.54 -101.44
C PHE A 745 64.25 19.84 -101.46
N ARG A 746 64.16 18.51 -101.70
CA ARG A 746 62.93 17.76 -102.06
C ARG A 746 63.05 16.24 -101.84
N CYS A 747 62.00 15.57 -101.32
CA CYS A 747 61.51 14.17 -101.54
C CYS A 747 60.51 13.82 -100.41
N ILE A 748 59.26 13.34 -100.62
CA ILE A 748 58.75 12.10 -101.25
C ILE A 748 58.97 10.86 -100.36
N GLY A 749 57.87 10.27 -99.84
CA GLY A 749 57.83 8.99 -99.11
C GLY A 749 56.42 8.66 -98.57
N LEU A 750 55.89 7.48 -98.86
CA LEU A 750 54.51 7.06 -98.51
C LEU A 750 54.40 6.40 -97.11
N GLY A 751 53.18 6.34 -96.57
CA GLY A 751 52.68 5.07 -95.97
C GLY A 751 52.36 5.04 -94.47
N LEU A 752 51.08 5.22 -94.15
CA LEU A 752 50.28 4.47 -93.16
C LEU A 752 51.01 3.74 -91.99
N ALA A 753 51.07 4.36 -90.80
CA ALA A 753 51.29 3.63 -89.52
C ALA A 753 50.77 4.40 -88.27
N GLN A 754 49.56 4.05 -87.84
CA GLN A 754 49.16 3.83 -86.44
C GLN A 754 49.51 4.85 -85.32
N GLN A 755 48.51 5.67 -84.97
CA GLN A 755 47.98 5.84 -83.61
C GLN A 755 48.95 5.62 -82.41
N MET A 756 49.53 6.70 -81.86
CA MET A 756 49.78 6.93 -80.42
C MET A 756 50.58 8.24 -80.21
N ARG A 757 49.90 9.34 -79.81
CA ARG A 757 50.43 10.55 -79.10
C ARG A 757 49.36 11.66 -79.06
N SER A 758 48.58 11.73 -77.98
CA SER A 758 47.62 12.82 -77.73
C SER A 758 47.29 13.01 -76.24
N GLU A 759 48.13 12.51 -75.33
CA GLU A 759 47.86 12.46 -73.87
C GLU A 759 48.95 13.19 -73.05
N LYS A 760 49.63 14.19 -73.63
CA LYS A 760 50.75 14.90 -72.96
C LYS A 760 50.67 16.42 -72.91
N ASP A 761 49.81 17.04 -73.72
CA ASP A 761 49.69 18.51 -73.75
C ASP A 761 48.59 19.03 -72.80
N GLU A 762 47.65 18.18 -72.39
CA GLU A 762 46.52 18.54 -71.52
C GLU A 762 46.90 18.54 -70.02
N GLU A 763 47.72 17.57 -69.57
CA GLU A 763 48.34 17.59 -68.23
C GLU A 763 49.16 18.87 -68.00
N LEU A 764 49.84 19.35 -69.05
CA LEU A 764 50.73 20.52 -69.00
C LEU A 764 49.98 21.86 -68.95
N ALA A 765 48.70 21.87 -69.32
CA ALA A 765 47.80 23.00 -69.11
C ALA A 765 47.24 22.98 -67.67
N ALA A 766 46.72 21.84 -67.21
CA ALA A 766 46.17 21.68 -65.86
C ALA A 766 47.21 21.95 -64.75
N ALA A 767 48.48 21.58 -64.98
CA ALA A 767 49.58 21.85 -64.07
C ALA A 767 49.92 23.36 -63.93
N ARG A 768 49.61 24.19 -64.94
CA ARG A 768 49.90 25.63 -64.91
C ARG A 768 48.86 26.41 -64.10
N GLN A 769 47.57 26.15 -64.32
CA GLN A 769 46.48 26.78 -63.56
C GLN A 769 46.67 26.59 -62.05
N ARG A 770 47.04 25.36 -61.66
CA ARG A 770 47.26 25.00 -60.25
C ARG A 770 48.47 25.68 -59.60
N VAL A 771 49.41 26.21 -60.37
CA VAL A 771 50.52 27.04 -59.86
C VAL A 771 50.06 28.49 -59.68
N GLU A 772 49.34 29.05 -60.65
CA GLU A 772 48.78 30.41 -60.57
C GLU A 772 47.83 30.56 -59.38
N ASP A 773 46.96 29.56 -59.14
CA ASP A 773 46.09 29.52 -57.95
C ASP A 773 46.90 29.58 -56.64
N LEU A 774 47.98 28.80 -56.52
CA LEU A 774 48.85 28.77 -55.34
C LEU A 774 49.62 30.09 -55.14
N GLU A 775 50.04 30.76 -56.21
CA GLU A 775 50.71 32.06 -56.15
C GLU A 775 49.78 33.14 -55.56
N THR A 776 48.46 33.09 -55.83
CA THR A 776 47.49 34.00 -55.18
C THR A 776 47.34 33.74 -53.67
N VAL A 777 47.43 32.48 -53.23
CA VAL A 777 47.38 32.09 -51.81
C VAL A 777 48.64 32.54 -51.08
N VAL A 778 49.81 32.44 -51.70
CA VAL A 778 51.06 33.01 -51.15
C VAL A 778 50.99 34.54 -51.08
N ALA A 779 50.48 35.21 -52.12
CA ALA A 779 50.35 36.66 -52.16
C ALA A 779 49.36 37.24 -51.11
N THR A 780 48.37 36.45 -50.69
CA THR A 780 47.47 36.84 -49.58
C THR A 780 48.10 36.60 -48.21
N LYS A 781 48.79 35.47 -47.99
CA LYS A 781 49.53 35.21 -46.74
C LYS A 781 50.69 36.18 -46.51
N GLN A 782 51.40 36.60 -47.56
CA GLN A 782 52.41 37.67 -47.47
C GLN A 782 51.79 39.00 -46.97
N LYS A 783 50.56 39.30 -47.42
CA LYS A 783 49.61 40.31 -46.91
C LYS A 783 49.57 40.41 -45.39
N GLU A 784 49.24 39.26 -44.81
CA GLU A 784 48.95 39.06 -43.39
C GLU A 784 50.21 39.19 -42.52
N ILE A 785 51.35 38.67 -42.99
CA ILE A 785 52.65 38.77 -42.31
C ILE A 785 53.10 40.23 -42.17
N PHE A 786 52.95 41.06 -43.21
CA PHE A 786 53.27 42.49 -43.12
C PHE A 786 52.40 43.24 -42.08
N LEU A 787 51.12 42.89 -41.99
CA LEU A 787 50.20 43.47 -41.00
C LEU A 787 50.57 43.06 -39.56
N LEU A 788 51.00 41.81 -39.36
CA LEU A 788 51.46 41.32 -38.05
C LEU A 788 52.77 41.97 -37.61
N ASN A 789 53.77 42.07 -38.50
CA ASN A 789 55.02 42.79 -38.20
C ASN A 789 54.78 44.26 -37.84
N SER A 790 53.83 44.94 -38.50
CA SER A 790 53.44 46.31 -38.15
C SER A 790 52.71 46.44 -36.80
N LYS A 791 52.16 45.36 -36.25
CA LYS A 791 51.62 45.33 -34.88
C LYS A 791 52.74 45.07 -33.86
N LEU A 792 53.65 44.14 -34.14
CA LEU A 792 54.76 43.78 -33.25
C LEU A 792 55.67 45.00 -32.97
N ALA A 793 56.06 45.73 -34.01
CA ALA A 793 56.87 46.95 -33.87
C ALA A 793 56.21 48.05 -33.00
N LYS A 794 54.87 48.04 -32.86
CA LYS A 794 54.15 48.96 -31.98
C LYS A 794 54.21 48.54 -30.50
N VAL A 795 54.28 47.23 -30.23
CA VAL A 795 54.46 46.69 -28.87
C VAL A 795 55.88 46.97 -28.37
N ASP A 796 56.90 46.73 -29.18
CA ASP A 796 58.30 46.98 -28.81
C ASP A 796 58.55 48.45 -28.41
N SER A 797 57.91 49.41 -29.08
CA SER A 797 57.96 50.82 -28.72
C SER A 797 57.47 51.09 -27.29
N MET A 798 56.36 50.46 -26.89
CA MET A 798 55.78 50.62 -25.54
C MET A 798 56.70 50.04 -24.46
N THR A 799 57.29 48.87 -24.71
CA THR A 799 58.28 48.24 -23.82
C THR A 799 59.52 49.12 -23.62
N HIS A 800 59.96 49.81 -24.67
CA HIS A 800 61.11 50.71 -24.63
C HIS A 800 60.83 52.00 -23.84
N ASP A 801 59.60 52.51 -23.91
CA ASP A 801 59.17 53.68 -23.14
C ASP A 801 59.02 53.38 -21.63
N ILE A 802 58.46 52.22 -21.26
CA ILE A 802 58.36 51.77 -19.86
C ILE A 802 59.76 51.63 -19.24
N THR A 803 60.70 51.05 -19.98
CA THR A 803 62.10 50.89 -19.54
C THR A 803 62.77 52.24 -19.24
N ARG A 804 62.44 53.29 -20.01
CA ARG A 804 62.95 54.66 -19.78
C ARG A 804 62.44 55.27 -18.47
N VAL A 805 61.17 55.01 -18.13
CA VAL A 805 60.55 55.50 -16.87
C VAL A 805 61.19 54.82 -15.65
N MET A 806 61.38 53.50 -15.68
CA MET A 806 61.97 52.76 -14.56
C MET A 806 63.43 53.19 -14.28
N LEU A 807 64.21 53.51 -15.31
CA LEU A 807 65.57 54.04 -15.15
C LEU A 807 65.58 55.45 -14.55
N GLY A 808 64.64 56.32 -14.93
CA GLY A 808 64.52 57.68 -14.39
C GLY A 808 64.21 57.73 -12.89
N LEU A 809 63.40 56.79 -12.39
CA LEU A 809 63.08 56.69 -10.95
C LEU A 809 64.30 56.28 -10.10
N LYS A 810 65.16 55.41 -10.63
CA LYS A 810 66.33 54.87 -9.91
C LYS A 810 67.40 55.92 -9.57
N GLN A 811 67.41 57.07 -10.24
CA GLN A 811 68.50 58.05 -10.15
C GLN A 811 68.30 59.12 -9.06
N ASN A 812 67.10 59.21 -8.45
CA ASN A 812 66.74 60.27 -7.50
C ASN A 812 66.96 59.93 -6.01
N CYS A 813 67.23 58.68 -5.66
CA CYS A 813 67.24 58.22 -4.26
C CYS A 813 68.56 58.47 -3.49
N ALA A 814 69.56 59.13 -4.10
CA ALA A 814 70.93 59.17 -3.58
C ALA A 814 71.30 60.44 -2.78
N SER A 815 70.43 61.44 -2.68
CA SER A 815 70.81 62.75 -2.09
C SER A 815 69.63 63.53 -1.50
N LEU A 816 69.26 63.24 -0.24
CA LEU A 816 68.47 64.14 0.63
C LEU A 816 68.35 63.58 2.06
N LEU A 817 69.33 63.89 2.92
CA LEU A 817 69.21 63.79 4.38
C LEU A 817 69.76 65.09 4.99
N ASP A 818 68.86 66.06 5.15
CA ASP A 818 69.12 67.33 5.82
C ASP A 818 67.95 67.66 6.77
N SER A 819 68.24 68.40 7.84
CA SER A 819 67.45 68.52 9.07
C SER A 819 66.00 68.98 8.87
N GLN A 820 65.71 69.68 7.77
CA GLN A 820 64.36 70.14 7.44
C GLN A 820 63.37 69.01 7.14
N GLN A 821 63.84 67.78 6.85
CA GLN A 821 62.95 66.63 6.70
C GLN A 821 62.35 66.13 8.02
N VAL A 822 62.98 66.36 9.19
CA VAL A 822 62.47 65.84 10.47
C VAL A 822 61.10 66.46 10.83
N SER A 823 60.89 67.74 10.53
CA SER A 823 59.57 68.37 10.70
C SER A 823 58.53 67.82 9.71
N LYS A 824 58.95 67.42 8.49
CA LYS A 824 58.07 66.69 7.56
C LYS A 824 57.81 65.26 8.00
N ILE A 825 58.74 64.61 8.71
CA ILE A 825 58.53 63.27 9.29
C ILE A 825 57.50 63.36 10.43
N ALA A 826 57.47 64.44 11.21
CA ALA A 826 56.39 64.68 12.18
C ALA A 826 55.01 64.87 11.50
N GLU A 827 54.93 65.69 10.45
CA GLU A 827 53.69 65.82 9.66
C GLU A 827 53.30 64.51 8.94
N MET A 828 54.29 63.75 8.44
CA MET A 828 54.05 62.43 7.85
C MET A 828 53.65 61.40 8.90
N LEU A 829 54.09 61.48 10.15
CA LEU A 829 53.62 60.60 11.24
C LEU A 829 52.16 60.90 11.60
N GLN A 830 51.75 62.17 11.56
CA GLN A 830 50.35 62.54 11.76
C GLN A 830 49.47 62.17 10.55
N ARG A 831 50.03 62.13 9.34
CA ARG A 831 49.38 61.50 8.19
C ARG A 831 49.34 59.98 8.35
N TYR A 832 50.44 59.31 8.68
CA TYR A 832 50.49 57.88 8.95
C TYR A 832 49.55 57.42 10.08
N SER A 833 49.15 58.28 11.03
CA SER A 833 48.09 57.96 12.01
C SER A 833 46.65 58.16 11.51
N SER A 834 46.50 58.76 10.33
CA SER A 834 45.28 58.86 9.54
C SER A 834 45.27 57.79 8.45
N ASP A 835 46.36 57.66 7.69
CA ASP A 835 46.63 56.63 6.70
C ASP A 835 46.62 55.23 7.35
N SER A 836 47.09 55.04 8.59
CA SER A 836 46.91 53.76 9.31
C SER A 836 45.46 53.45 9.61
N ARG A 837 44.61 54.47 9.74
CA ARG A 837 43.17 54.34 9.98
C ARG A 837 42.40 54.06 8.68
N GLU A 838 42.89 54.58 7.56
CA GLU A 838 42.43 54.24 6.22
C GLU A 838 42.92 52.83 5.84
N THR A 839 44.17 52.45 6.12
CA THR A 839 44.64 51.07 5.92
C THR A 839 44.06 50.08 6.92
N ASP A 840 43.71 50.46 8.15
CA ASP A 840 42.91 49.61 9.06
C ASP A 840 41.51 49.36 8.49
N PHE A 841 40.93 50.37 7.81
CA PHE A 841 39.66 50.24 7.11
C PHE A 841 39.80 49.37 5.85
N GLU A 842 40.84 49.57 5.04
CA GLU A 842 41.16 48.72 3.88
C GLU A 842 41.47 47.29 4.30
N VAL A 843 42.24 47.06 5.37
CA VAL A 843 42.50 45.73 5.95
C VAL A 843 41.21 45.13 6.51
N SER A 844 40.31 45.92 7.09
CA SER A 844 38.98 45.45 7.52
C SER A 844 38.07 45.12 6.33
N GLN A 845 38.21 45.82 5.20
CA GLN A 845 37.49 45.56 3.96
C GLN A 845 38.05 44.33 3.24
N LEU A 846 39.38 44.18 3.16
CA LEU A 846 40.07 43.01 2.61
C LEU A 846 39.83 41.77 3.47
N LYS A 847 39.77 41.88 4.80
CA LYS A 847 39.33 40.80 5.70
C LYS A 847 37.87 40.42 5.45
N ARG A 848 37.00 41.38 5.16
CA ARG A 848 35.60 41.11 4.79
C ARG A 848 35.49 40.42 3.42
N GLN A 849 36.23 40.89 2.43
CA GLN A 849 36.31 40.23 1.12
C GLN A 849 36.93 38.83 1.23
N LEU A 850 37.89 38.62 2.14
CA LEU A 850 38.45 37.31 2.42
C LEU A 850 37.48 36.39 3.17
N SER A 851 36.59 36.90 4.03
CA SER A 851 35.48 36.10 4.58
C SER A 851 34.43 35.81 3.51
N GLU A 852 34.04 36.80 2.70
CA GLU A 852 33.12 36.64 1.55
C GLU A 852 33.62 35.56 0.59
N TYR A 853 34.89 35.59 0.16
CA TYR A 853 35.49 34.53 -0.67
C TYR A 853 35.66 33.18 0.03
N ASN A 854 35.79 33.14 1.37
CA ASN A 854 35.80 31.87 2.11
C ASN A 854 34.41 31.28 2.26
N GLU A 855 33.37 32.11 2.43
CA GLU A 855 31.96 31.71 2.43
C GLU A 855 31.54 31.23 1.04
N GLU A 856 31.93 31.92 -0.04
CA GLU A 856 31.75 31.45 -1.41
C GLU A 856 32.48 30.11 -1.64
N ARG A 857 33.77 29.99 -1.26
CA ARG A 857 34.54 28.75 -1.39
C ARG A 857 33.92 27.60 -0.60
N GLN A 858 33.40 27.86 0.60
CA GLN A 858 32.69 26.88 1.41
C GLN A 858 31.39 26.45 0.72
N GLY A 859 30.61 27.38 0.19
CA GLY A 859 29.42 27.08 -0.61
C GLY A 859 29.73 26.26 -1.88
N TRP A 860 30.84 26.54 -2.58
CA TRP A 860 31.29 25.72 -3.71
C TRP A 860 31.71 24.31 -3.29
N LEU A 861 32.35 24.14 -2.11
CA LEU A 861 32.68 22.82 -1.57
C LEU A 861 31.40 22.05 -1.19
N GLU A 862 30.44 22.70 -0.53
CA GLU A 862 29.14 22.11 -0.19
C GLU A 862 28.31 21.75 -1.44
N GLU A 863 28.37 22.55 -2.51
CA GLU A 863 27.74 22.23 -3.79
C GLU A 863 28.44 21.05 -4.50
N ILE A 864 29.76 20.91 -4.37
CA ILE A 864 30.52 19.78 -4.91
C ILE A 864 30.25 18.50 -4.12
N GLU A 865 30.25 18.55 -2.78
CA GLU A 865 29.90 17.42 -1.91
C GLU A 865 28.44 16.99 -2.11
N GLY A 866 27.52 17.95 -2.27
CA GLY A 866 26.13 17.70 -2.67
C GLY A 866 26.04 16.96 -4.00
N LYS A 867 26.68 17.48 -5.06
CA LYS A 867 26.72 16.82 -6.38
C LYS A 867 27.38 15.43 -6.35
N GLN A 868 28.36 15.19 -5.47
CA GLN A 868 28.95 13.86 -5.27
C GLN A 868 27.96 12.93 -4.56
N SER A 869 27.23 13.40 -3.56
CA SER A 869 26.15 12.64 -2.90
C SER A 869 25.02 12.30 -3.87
N ASP A 870 24.59 13.25 -4.70
CA ASP A 870 23.57 13.05 -5.73
C ASP A 870 24.04 12.03 -6.78
N LEU A 871 25.29 12.12 -7.24
CA LEU A 871 25.87 11.18 -8.20
C LEU A 871 26.00 9.76 -7.63
N VAL A 872 26.42 9.62 -6.37
CA VAL A 872 26.45 8.33 -5.67
C VAL A 872 25.03 7.76 -5.51
N THR A 873 24.04 8.60 -5.17
CA THR A 873 22.64 8.19 -5.02
C THR A 873 22.08 7.70 -6.36
N ALA A 874 22.23 8.48 -7.44
CA ALA A 874 21.81 8.09 -8.79
C ALA A 874 22.55 6.83 -9.30
N GLN A 875 23.81 6.61 -8.89
CA GLN A 875 24.56 5.40 -9.23
C GLN A 875 24.10 4.16 -8.44
N ILE A 876 23.60 4.33 -7.21
CA ILE A 876 22.93 3.27 -6.44
C ILE A 876 21.58 2.93 -7.10
N GLU A 877 20.74 3.94 -7.38
CA GLU A 877 19.44 3.76 -8.05
C GLU A 877 19.59 3.05 -9.40
N LEU A 878 20.59 3.42 -10.20
CA LEU A 878 20.90 2.78 -11.48
C LEU A 878 21.34 1.32 -11.32
N GLU A 879 22.11 1.00 -10.28
CA GLU A 879 22.51 -0.39 -9.98
C GLU A 879 21.33 -1.23 -9.45
N GLU A 880 20.45 -0.67 -8.62
CA GLU A 880 19.21 -1.31 -8.18
C GLU A 880 18.27 -1.58 -9.36
N HIS A 881 18.07 -0.60 -10.25
CA HIS A 881 17.34 -0.80 -11.50
C HIS A 881 17.97 -1.90 -12.39
N ARG A 882 19.30 -1.93 -12.51
CA ARG A 882 20.03 -2.97 -13.27
C ARG A 882 19.89 -4.36 -12.65
N GLN A 883 19.77 -4.46 -11.32
CA GLN A 883 19.48 -5.73 -10.63
C GLN A 883 18.02 -6.15 -10.82
N HIS A 884 17.08 -5.21 -10.74
CA HIS A 884 15.66 -5.46 -10.98
C HIS A 884 15.40 -5.94 -12.43
N GLU A 885 16.02 -5.30 -13.43
CA GLU A 885 15.94 -5.74 -14.84
C GLU A 885 16.48 -7.18 -15.01
N GLN A 886 17.57 -7.53 -14.32
CA GLN A 886 18.11 -8.90 -14.35
C GLN A 886 17.18 -9.93 -13.70
N LEU A 887 16.41 -9.56 -12.66
CA LEU A 887 15.40 -10.42 -12.07
C LEU A 887 14.21 -10.59 -13.03
N LEU A 888 13.66 -9.50 -13.56
CA LEU A 888 12.60 -9.53 -14.57
C LEU A 888 13.01 -10.32 -15.83
N LYS A 889 14.29 -10.27 -16.23
CA LYS A 889 14.82 -11.06 -17.35
C LYS A 889 14.87 -12.55 -17.04
N LYS A 890 15.32 -12.95 -15.85
CA LYS A 890 15.30 -14.35 -15.38
C LYS A 890 13.87 -14.89 -15.28
N GLU A 891 12.94 -14.07 -14.77
CA GLU A 891 11.52 -14.40 -14.71
C GLU A 891 10.90 -14.55 -16.11
N ASN A 892 11.18 -13.62 -17.02
CA ASN A 892 10.75 -13.74 -18.42
C ASN A 892 11.32 -14.99 -19.11
N GLU A 893 12.56 -15.38 -18.81
CA GLU A 893 13.12 -16.65 -19.29
C GLU A 893 12.44 -17.88 -18.67
N PHE A 894 12.06 -17.82 -17.39
CA PHE A 894 11.29 -18.88 -16.73
C PHE A 894 9.89 -19.01 -17.35
N LEU A 895 9.14 -17.91 -17.43
CA LEU A 895 7.81 -17.85 -18.04
C LEU A 895 7.83 -18.28 -19.52
N LYS A 896 8.90 -17.98 -20.27
CA LYS A 896 9.09 -18.51 -21.64
C LYS A 896 9.28 -20.03 -21.66
N LYS A 897 10.08 -20.60 -20.74
CA LYS A 897 10.28 -22.06 -20.60
C LYS A 897 8.97 -22.75 -20.20
N GLU A 898 8.22 -22.15 -19.27
CA GLU A 898 6.91 -22.62 -18.82
C GLU A 898 5.86 -22.55 -19.93
N ASN A 899 5.76 -21.42 -20.66
CA ASN A 899 4.86 -21.27 -21.80
C ASN A 899 5.15 -22.29 -22.91
N VAL A 900 6.43 -22.55 -23.22
CA VAL A 900 6.84 -23.64 -24.15
C VAL A 900 6.43 -25.02 -23.60
N SER A 901 6.50 -25.24 -22.29
CA SER A 901 6.03 -26.49 -21.66
C SER A 901 4.50 -26.64 -21.75
N HIS A 902 3.74 -25.60 -21.42
CA HIS A 902 2.28 -25.58 -21.54
C HIS A 902 1.83 -25.71 -23.00
N LYS A 903 2.52 -25.08 -23.95
CA LYS A 903 2.24 -25.25 -25.39
C LYS A 903 2.55 -26.68 -25.86
N ARG A 904 3.62 -27.33 -25.35
CA ARG A 904 3.86 -28.75 -25.62
C ARG A 904 2.73 -29.62 -25.07
N LYS A 905 2.32 -29.39 -23.82
CA LYS A 905 1.23 -30.14 -23.18
C LYS A 905 -0.12 -29.91 -23.86
N LEU A 906 -0.37 -28.71 -24.41
CA LEU A 906 -1.53 -28.45 -25.26
C LEU A 906 -1.46 -29.27 -26.56
N MET A 907 -0.33 -29.30 -27.27
CA MET A 907 -0.19 -30.14 -28.48
C MET A 907 -0.28 -31.64 -28.18
N GLU A 908 0.19 -32.09 -27.01
CA GLU A 908 0.03 -33.47 -26.52
C GLU A 908 -1.46 -33.79 -26.27
N LEU A 909 -2.18 -32.91 -25.55
CA LEU A 909 -3.62 -33.05 -25.28
C LEU A 909 -4.50 -32.89 -26.53
N GLU A 910 -4.15 -32.01 -27.46
CA GLU A 910 -4.79 -31.87 -28.78
C GLU A 910 -4.59 -33.17 -29.59
N GLY A 911 -3.37 -33.72 -29.58
CA GLY A 911 -3.08 -35.02 -30.19
C GLY A 911 -3.80 -36.19 -29.50
N GLU A 912 -4.06 -36.13 -28.20
CA GLU A 912 -4.90 -37.10 -27.48
C GLU A 912 -6.38 -36.94 -27.81
N VAL A 913 -6.90 -35.71 -27.87
CA VAL A 913 -8.27 -35.43 -28.31
C VAL A 913 -8.49 -35.88 -29.75
N GLU A 914 -7.52 -35.70 -30.65
CA GLU A 914 -7.62 -36.17 -32.03
C GLU A 914 -7.47 -37.71 -32.16
N LYS A 915 -6.64 -38.35 -31.31
CA LYS A 915 -6.62 -39.82 -31.16
C LYS A 915 -7.96 -40.35 -30.64
N LEU A 916 -8.57 -39.72 -29.64
CA LEU A 916 -9.88 -40.11 -29.09
C LEU A 916 -11.02 -39.86 -30.11
N SER A 917 -10.96 -38.75 -30.86
CA SER A 917 -11.88 -38.43 -31.96
C SER A 917 -11.80 -39.46 -33.09
N SER A 918 -10.59 -39.90 -33.46
CA SER A 918 -10.38 -40.95 -34.46
C SER A 918 -10.65 -42.37 -33.93
N GLN A 919 -10.51 -42.60 -32.62
CA GLN A 919 -11.00 -43.81 -31.93
C GLN A 919 -12.52 -43.87 -31.81
N GLN A 920 -13.26 -42.74 -31.88
CA GLN A 920 -14.70 -42.72 -32.13
C GLN A 920 -15.05 -43.12 -33.58
N LYS A 921 -14.64 -44.34 -33.96
CA LYS A 921 -15.06 -44.99 -35.20
C LYS A 921 -16.56 -44.87 -35.39
N PRO A 922 -17.06 -44.64 -36.63
CA PRO A 922 -18.50 -44.59 -36.89
C PRO A 922 -19.20 -45.90 -36.51
N GLU A 923 -18.47 -47.03 -36.43
CA GLU A 923 -18.96 -48.33 -35.93
C GLU A 923 -19.56 -48.24 -34.52
N TRP A 924 -18.95 -47.49 -33.59
CA TRP A 924 -19.46 -47.36 -32.21
C TRP A 924 -20.71 -46.50 -32.14
N ARG A 925 -20.69 -45.31 -32.76
CA ARG A 925 -21.90 -44.47 -32.90
C ARG A 925 -23.04 -45.22 -33.61
N THR A 926 -22.74 -46.05 -34.62
CA THR A 926 -23.74 -46.92 -35.26
C THR A 926 -24.28 -48.00 -34.32
N ARG A 927 -23.41 -48.64 -33.52
CA ARG A 927 -23.78 -49.66 -32.53
C ARG A 927 -24.67 -49.07 -31.43
N ASP A 928 -24.31 -47.91 -30.88
CA ASP A 928 -25.10 -47.27 -29.81
C ASP A 928 -26.41 -46.69 -30.34
N HIS A 929 -26.45 -46.10 -31.55
CA HIS A 929 -27.72 -45.74 -32.19
C HIS A 929 -28.61 -46.95 -32.47
N ALA A 930 -28.04 -48.12 -32.81
CA ALA A 930 -28.81 -49.37 -32.93
C ALA A 930 -29.35 -49.83 -31.58
N ARG A 931 -28.51 -49.84 -30.53
CA ARG A 931 -28.88 -50.26 -29.16
C ARG A 931 -29.97 -49.36 -28.57
N ILE A 932 -29.81 -48.03 -28.66
CA ILE A 932 -30.80 -47.04 -28.22
C ILE A 932 -32.12 -47.21 -28.99
N LYS A 933 -32.08 -47.53 -30.29
CA LYS A 933 -33.28 -47.79 -31.10
C LYS A 933 -33.99 -49.08 -30.68
N GLU A 934 -33.25 -50.12 -30.28
CA GLU A 934 -33.80 -51.37 -29.79
C GLU A 934 -34.37 -51.25 -28.37
N GLU A 935 -33.66 -50.56 -27.46
CA GLU A 935 -34.14 -50.18 -26.13
C GLU A 935 -35.44 -49.36 -26.22
N ASN A 936 -35.51 -48.37 -27.11
CA ASN A 936 -36.74 -47.59 -27.35
C ASN A 936 -37.90 -48.44 -27.91
N ASN A 937 -37.62 -49.42 -28.77
CA ASN A 937 -38.65 -50.35 -29.24
C ASN A 937 -39.20 -51.23 -28.11
N VAL A 938 -38.34 -51.71 -27.21
CA VAL A 938 -38.75 -52.49 -26.02
C VAL A 938 -39.58 -51.64 -25.06
N LEU A 939 -39.13 -50.42 -24.74
CA LEU A 939 -39.87 -49.47 -23.91
C LEU A 939 -41.24 -49.12 -24.50
N LYS A 940 -41.32 -48.95 -25.83
CA LYS A 940 -42.59 -48.72 -26.53
C LYS A 940 -43.54 -49.92 -26.42
N LEU A 941 -43.05 -51.15 -26.60
CA LEU A 941 -43.86 -52.36 -26.43
C LEU A 941 -44.36 -52.51 -24.98
N GLN A 942 -43.53 -52.18 -23.98
CA GLN A 942 -43.94 -52.16 -22.57
C GLN A 942 -45.00 -51.08 -22.30
N LEU A 943 -44.86 -49.88 -22.88
CA LEU A 943 -45.84 -48.81 -22.78
C LEU A 943 -47.18 -49.19 -23.44
N ASP A 944 -47.17 -49.84 -24.60
CA ASP A 944 -48.37 -50.34 -25.26
C ASP A 944 -49.04 -51.47 -24.45
N GLU A 945 -48.27 -52.35 -23.82
CA GLU A 945 -48.81 -53.38 -22.91
C GLU A 945 -49.40 -52.77 -21.62
N LEU A 946 -48.76 -51.74 -21.06
CA LEU A 946 -49.28 -50.97 -19.91
C LEU A 946 -50.55 -50.21 -20.28
N ASN A 947 -50.62 -49.59 -21.46
CA ASN A 947 -51.84 -48.96 -21.98
C ASN A 947 -52.98 -49.96 -22.21
N LEU A 948 -52.66 -51.22 -22.58
CA LEU A 948 -53.64 -52.30 -22.68
C LEU A 948 -54.10 -52.80 -21.30
N LYS A 949 -53.19 -52.89 -20.33
CA LYS A 949 -53.52 -53.21 -18.92
C LYS A 949 -54.38 -52.13 -18.29
N LEU A 950 -54.07 -50.84 -18.53
CA LEU A 950 -54.85 -49.70 -18.08
C LEU A 950 -56.26 -49.72 -18.66
N ARG A 951 -56.42 -49.86 -19.99
CA ARG A 951 -57.76 -49.95 -20.60
C ARG A 951 -58.57 -51.17 -20.12
N ARG A 952 -57.93 -52.28 -19.78
CA ARG A 952 -58.59 -53.43 -19.12
C ARG A 952 -59.04 -53.08 -17.69
N ALA A 953 -58.21 -52.35 -16.94
CA ALA A 953 -58.56 -51.85 -15.61
C ALA A 953 -59.72 -50.84 -15.67
N ASP A 954 -59.73 -49.91 -16.63
CA ASP A 954 -60.82 -48.94 -16.82
C ASP A 954 -62.15 -49.62 -17.15
N VAL A 955 -62.15 -50.65 -18.00
CA VAL A 955 -63.33 -51.48 -18.28
C VAL A 955 -63.81 -52.21 -17.02
N ASN A 956 -62.90 -52.82 -16.25
CA ASN A 956 -63.24 -53.49 -15.00
C ASN A 956 -63.76 -52.52 -13.93
N ILE A 957 -63.20 -51.31 -13.82
CA ILE A 957 -63.63 -50.25 -12.92
C ILE A 957 -65.00 -49.69 -13.36
N SER A 958 -65.24 -49.55 -14.66
CA SER A 958 -66.53 -49.11 -15.19
C SER A 958 -67.62 -50.14 -14.91
N ARG A 959 -67.34 -51.42 -15.18
CA ARG A 959 -68.21 -52.54 -14.81
C ARG A 959 -68.45 -52.59 -13.29
N ALA A 960 -67.43 -52.43 -12.46
CA ALA A 960 -67.58 -52.40 -11.00
C ALA A 960 -68.39 -51.19 -10.51
N LYS A 961 -68.31 -50.04 -11.21
CA LYS A 961 -69.17 -48.88 -10.96
C LYS A 961 -70.63 -49.14 -11.36
N GLU A 962 -70.88 -49.84 -12.46
CA GLU A 962 -72.23 -50.27 -12.87
C GLU A 962 -72.82 -51.30 -11.91
N GLU A 963 -72.05 -52.33 -11.53
CA GLU A 963 -72.45 -53.32 -10.52
C GLU A 963 -72.72 -52.64 -9.16
N LEU A 964 -71.88 -51.71 -8.71
CA LEU A 964 -72.13 -50.91 -7.50
C LEU A 964 -73.34 -49.98 -7.63
N ALA A 965 -73.63 -49.43 -8.81
CA ALA A 965 -74.83 -48.64 -9.05
C ALA A 965 -76.09 -49.53 -8.97
N TRP A 966 -76.05 -50.72 -9.56
CA TRP A 966 -77.08 -51.74 -9.43
C TRP A 966 -77.30 -52.16 -7.98
N TYR A 967 -76.25 -52.48 -7.22
CA TYR A 967 -76.36 -52.82 -5.80
C TYR A 967 -76.90 -51.67 -4.93
N ARG A 968 -76.60 -50.40 -5.27
CA ARG A 968 -77.14 -49.23 -4.56
C ARG A 968 -78.63 -49.01 -4.88
N ALA A 969 -79.02 -49.19 -6.14
CA ALA A 969 -80.42 -49.16 -6.55
C ALA A 969 -81.23 -50.30 -5.91
N SER A 970 -80.71 -51.54 -5.91
CA SER A 970 -81.38 -52.71 -5.34
C SER A 970 -81.46 -52.72 -3.82
N THR A 971 -80.64 -51.90 -3.13
CA THR A 971 -80.70 -51.69 -1.67
C THR A 971 -81.46 -50.42 -1.27
N GLY A 972 -82.11 -49.73 -2.21
CA GLY A 972 -83.00 -48.60 -1.94
C GLY A 972 -82.33 -47.32 -1.41
N LYS A 973 -81.00 -47.26 -1.37
CA LYS A 973 -80.25 -46.12 -0.82
C LYS A 973 -80.02 -45.04 -1.88
N ASN A 974 -81.08 -44.27 -2.17
CA ASN A 974 -81.02 -43.14 -3.08
C ASN A 974 -80.01 -42.06 -2.64
N GLN A 975 -79.33 -41.47 -3.62
CA GLN A 975 -78.07 -40.75 -3.48
C GLN A 975 -78.16 -39.35 -2.82
N HIS A 976 -79.31 -38.98 -2.26
CA HIS A 976 -79.63 -37.58 -1.90
C HIS A 976 -79.12 -37.14 -0.52
N SER A 977 -79.08 -38.05 0.47
CA SER A 977 -78.72 -37.73 1.87
C SER A 977 -77.29 -37.19 2.08
N ASN A 978 -76.40 -37.31 1.09
CA ASN A 978 -74.99 -36.90 1.23
C ASN A 978 -74.61 -35.71 0.34
N PHE A 979 -75.47 -35.29 -0.59
CA PHE A 979 -75.24 -34.13 -1.44
C PHE A 979 -75.43 -32.83 -0.66
N GLU A 980 -76.47 -32.76 0.19
CA GLU A 980 -76.77 -31.60 1.04
C GLU A 980 -75.63 -31.31 2.04
N LYS A 981 -75.05 -32.34 2.67
CA LYS A 981 -73.92 -32.17 3.60
C LYS A 981 -72.66 -31.67 2.89
N MET A 982 -72.37 -32.19 1.71
CA MET A 982 -71.24 -31.75 0.90
C MET A 982 -71.43 -30.30 0.42
N HIS A 983 -72.63 -29.94 -0.02
CA HIS A 983 -72.96 -28.58 -0.39
C HIS A 983 -72.89 -27.63 0.81
N HIS A 984 -73.40 -28.00 1.98
CA HIS A 984 -73.35 -27.17 3.19
C HIS A 984 -71.91 -26.88 3.66
N LEU A 985 -71.02 -27.88 3.58
CA LEU A 985 -69.59 -27.66 3.84
C LEU A 985 -68.95 -26.75 2.79
N SER A 986 -69.33 -26.86 1.51
CA SER A 986 -68.87 -25.95 0.46
C SER A 986 -69.40 -24.53 0.62
N THR A 987 -70.61 -24.32 1.15
CA THR A 987 -71.11 -22.97 1.47
C THR A 987 -70.30 -22.38 2.62
N LYS A 988 -70.10 -23.15 3.71
CA LYS A 988 -69.31 -22.70 4.87
C LYS A 988 -67.85 -22.36 4.56
N LEU A 989 -67.23 -23.09 3.64
CA LEU A 989 -65.88 -22.74 3.18
C LEU A 989 -65.87 -21.38 2.49
N LYS A 990 -66.84 -21.13 1.60
CA LYS A 990 -67.02 -19.82 0.96
C LYS A 990 -67.34 -18.70 1.95
N GLU A 991 -68.25 -18.94 2.90
CA GLU A 991 -68.59 -17.98 3.96
C GLU A 991 -67.33 -17.57 4.73
N SER A 992 -66.47 -18.53 5.10
CA SER A 992 -65.19 -18.25 5.78
C SER A 992 -64.15 -17.55 4.90
N GLU A 993 -64.09 -17.86 3.60
CA GLU A 993 -63.23 -17.13 2.65
C GLU A 993 -63.71 -15.69 2.43
N GLU A 994 -65.02 -15.46 2.37
CA GLU A 994 -65.63 -14.14 2.25
C GLU A 994 -65.47 -13.32 3.54
N GLU A 995 -65.59 -13.93 4.72
CA GLU A 995 -65.23 -13.31 6.02
C GLU A 995 -63.75 -12.92 6.08
N ARG A 996 -62.83 -13.81 5.67
CA ARG A 996 -61.39 -13.52 5.60
C ARG A 996 -61.07 -12.36 4.65
N MET A 997 -61.76 -12.30 3.50
CA MET A 997 -61.64 -11.19 2.54
C MET A 997 -62.24 -9.88 3.07
N GLN A 998 -63.29 -9.93 3.89
CA GLN A 998 -63.82 -8.75 4.58
C GLN A 998 -62.87 -8.25 5.67
N LEU A 999 -62.30 -9.14 6.48
CA LEU A 999 -61.30 -8.79 7.50
C LEU A 999 -60.05 -8.17 6.87
N GLY A 1000 -59.54 -8.72 5.77
CA GLY A 1000 -58.42 -8.11 5.02
C GLY A 1000 -58.73 -6.70 4.50
N LYS A 1001 -59.94 -6.45 4.01
CA LYS A 1001 -60.39 -5.09 3.64
C LYS A 1001 -60.53 -4.16 4.84
N GLN A 1002 -61.05 -4.65 5.96
CA GLN A 1002 -61.15 -3.87 7.19
C GLN A 1002 -59.77 -3.45 7.70
N LEU A 1003 -58.79 -4.37 7.71
CA LEU A 1003 -57.40 -4.11 8.07
C LEU A 1003 -56.80 -3.01 7.18
N LEU A 1004 -56.91 -3.14 5.86
CA LEU A 1004 -56.41 -2.15 4.89
C LEU A 1004 -57.04 -0.76 5.10
N CYS A 1005 -58.35 -0.69 5.37
CA CYS A 1005 -59.02 0.56 5.71
C CYS A 1005 -58.51 1.15 7.03
N LEU A 1006 -58.22 0.32 8.03
CA LEU A 1006 -57.68 0.74 9.33
C LEU A 1006 -56.25 1.29 9.18
N SER A 1007 -55.36 0.58 8.47
CA SER A 1007 -54.01 1.05 8.14
C SER A 1007 -54.01 2.38 7.40
N ASN A 1008 -54.88 2.53 6.39
CA ASN A 1008 -55.06 3.78 5.65
C ASN A 1008 -55.59 4.93 6.54
N SER A 1009 -56.48 4.63 7.48
CA SER A 1009 -56.96 5.60 8.48
C SER A 1009 -55.88 6.02 9.48
N ILE A 1010 -55.00 5.11 9.90
CA ILE A 1010 -53.88 5.38 10.80
C ILE A 1010 -52.84 6.28 10.11
N LEU A 1011 -52.44 5.96 8.88
CA LEU A 1011 -51.50 6.78 8.09
C LEU A 1011 -52.02 8.22 7.91
N LYS A 1012 -53.32 8.38 7.65
CA LYS A 1012 -54.00 9.69 7.61
C LYS A 1012 -54.03 10.43 8.95
N ALA A 1013 -54.13 9.70 10.07
CA ALA A 1013 -54.10 10.30 11.41
C ALA A 1013 -52.68 10.69 11.86
N ALA A 1014 -51.66 9.95 11.44
CA ALA A 1014 -50.25 10.36 11.57
C ALA A 1014 -49.97 11.64 10.75
N GLY A 1015 -50.63 11.77 9.59
CA GLY A 1015 -50.56 12.93 8.70
C GLY A 1015 -49.75 12.68 7.43
N VAL A 1016 -49.49 11.41 7.08
CA VAL A 1016 -48.72 11.06 5.88
C VAL A 1016 -49.60 11.27 4.65
N THR A 1017 -49.21 12.19 3.79
CA THR A 1017 -49.89 12.49 2.52
C THR A 1017 -49.55 11.43 1.48
N GLY A 1018 -50.58 10.91 0.80
CA GLY A 1018 -50.49 9.71 -0.04
C GLY A 1018 -49.81 9.88 -1.40
N GLU A 1019 -48.80 10.74 -1.52
CA GLU A 1019 -47.94 10.85 -2.71
C GLU A 1019 -46.65 10.01 -2.54
N ASP A 1020 -46.22 9.75 -1.29
CA ASP A 1020 -44.98 9.02 -0.98
C ASP A 1020 -45.15 7.51 -0.66
N ILE A 1021 -46.37 6.98 -0.61
CA ILE A 1021 -46.63 5.56 -0.27
C ILE A 1021 -47.27 4.83 -1.46
N THR A 1022 -46.52 3.91 -2.06
CA THR A 1022 -46.95 3.10 -3.21
C THR A 1022 -47.57 1.75 -2.83
N ASP A 1023 -47.35 1.25 -1.61
CA ASP A 1023 -47.98 0.02 -1.09
C ASP A 1023 -48.36 0.16 0.39
N ILE A 1024 -49.52 -0.37 0.79
CA ILE A 1024 -50.14 -0.15 2.11
C ILE A 1024 -50.05 -1.44 2.94
N ASN A 1025 -48.86 -1.71 3.44
CA ASN A 1025 -48.57 -2.79 4.38
C ASN A 1025 -48.98 -2.37 5.83
N PRO A 1026 -49.67 -3.22 6.62
CA PRO A 1026 -49.96 -2.95 8.03
C PRO A 1026 -48.74 -2.54 8.87
N GLU A 1027 -47.53 -3.06 8.59
CA GLU A 1027 -46.30 -2.72 9.34
C GLU A 1027 -45.98 -1.21 9.27
N VAL A 1028 -46.15 -0.59 8.09
CA VAL A 1028 -45.92 0.85 7.87
C VAL A 1028 -46.96 1.70 8.62
N ALA A 1029 -48.18 1.18 8.78
CA ALA A 1029 -49.20 1.84 9.58
C ALA A 1029 -48.96 1.68 11.09
N GLU A 1030 -48.35 0.58 11.54
CA GLU A 1030 -47.96 0.38 12.94
C GLU A 1030 -46.79 1.30 13.34
N GLU A 1031 -45.79 1.47 12.47
CA GLU A 1031 -44.73 2.47 12.68
C GLU A 1031 -45.31 3.89 12.77
N ALA A 1032 -46.19 4.27 11.83
CA ALA A 1032 -46.88 5.55 11.86
C ALA A 1032 -47.77 5.75 13.09
N LEU A 1033 -48.29 4.67 13.70
CA LEU A 1033 -49.04 4.72 14.95
C LEU A 1033 -48.14 5.03 16.14
N GLU A 1034 -46.94 4.45 16.22
CA GLU A 1034 -45.96 4.77 17.27
C GLU A 1034 -45.37 6.18 17.10
N GLN A 1035 -45.14 6.64 15.87
CA GLN A 1035 -44.79 8.04 15.59
C GLN A 1035 -45.92 9.00 16.02
N LEU A 1036 -47.19 8.64 15.81
CA LEU A 1036 -48.32 9.42 16.31
C LEU A 1036 -48.42 9.38 17.85
N LYS A 1037 -48.22 8.23 18.48
CA LYS A 1037 -48.28 8.01 19.93
C LYS A 1037 -47.18 8.77 20.67
N THR A 1038 -45.96 8.78 20.16
CA THR A 1038 -44.87 9.61 20.70
C THR A 1038 -45.16 11.11 20.55
N ARG A 1039 -45.69 11.56 19.39
CA ARG A 1039 -46.13 12.95 19.19
C ARG A 1039 -47.26 13.36 20.14
N VAL A 1040 -48.22 12.46 20.41
CA VAL A 1040 -49.29 12.71 21.40
C VAL A 1040 -48.71 12.80 22.81
N GLY A 1041 -47.81 11.90 23.22
CA GLY A 1041 -47.16 11.97 24.53
C GLY A 1041 -46.37 13.27 24.76
N LEU A 1042 -45.70 13.77 23.72
CA LEU A 1042 -45.05 15.10 23.74
C LEU A 1042 -46.10 16.21 23.96
N LEU A 1043 -47.18 16.23 23.18
CA LEU A 1043 -48.25 17.22 23.32
C LEU A 1043 -48.98 17.14 24.67
N GLU A 1044 -49.15 15.96 25.26
CA GLU A 1044 -49.69 15.80 26.61
C GLU A 1044 -48.72 16.36 27.67
N SER A 1045 -47.41 16.14 27.52
CA SER A 1045 -46.39 16.72 28.39
C SER A 1045 -46.34 18.25 28.30
N GLU A 1046 -46.53 18.82 27.10
CA GLU A 1046 -46.72 20.26 26.92
C GLU A 1046 -48.01 20.75 27.57
N LEU A 1047 -49.13 20.03 27.42
CA LEU A 1047 -50.43 20.41 27.99
C LEU A 1047 -50.39 20.41 29.52
N ASP A 1048 -49.73 19.43 30.14
CA ASP A 1048 -49.51 19.44 31.60
C ASP A 1048 -48.48 20.50 32.03
N HIS A 1049 -47.44 20.81 31.22
CA HIS A 1049 -46.60 21.99 31.45
C HIS A 1049 -47.45 23.28 31.39
N PHE A 1050 -48.37 23.42 30.44
CA PHE A 1050 -49.30 24.55 30.35
C PHE A 1050 -50.31 24.57 31.50
N ARG A 1051 -50.77 23.43 32.02
CA ARG A 1051 -51.58 23.36 33.25
C ARG A 1051 -50.79 23.80 34.49
N LEU A 1052 -49.51 23.45 34.60
CA LEU A 1052 -48.62 23.96 35.65
C LEU A 1052 -48.42 25.49 35.51
N LYS A 1053 -48.25 25.99 34.29
CA LYS A 1053 -48.18 27.43 33.94
C LYS A 1053 -49.51 28.17 34.18
N GLY A 1054 -50.64 27.47 34.09
CA GLY A 1054 -51.98 27.96 34.41
C GLY A 1054 -52.26 28.01 35.92
N LYS A 1055 -51.96 26.92 36.64
CA LYS A 1055 -52.06 26.83 38.11
C LYS A 1055 -51.23 27.91 38.81
N THR A 1056 -50.06 28.26 38.27
CA THR A 1056 -49.21 29.35 38.79
C THR A 1056 -49.77 30.75 38.49
N LYS A 1057 -50.42 30.98 37.34
CA LYS A 1057 -51.12 32.25 37.05
C LYS A 1057 -52.45 32.41 37.81
N SER A 1058 -53.16 31.32 38.13
CA SER A 1058 -54.47 31.36 38.80
C SER A 1058 -54.42 31.81 40.26
N ARG A 1059 -53.24 31.91 40.89
CA ARG A 1059 -53.11 32.14 42.35
C ARG A 1059 -52.94 33.61 42.76
N ARG A 1060 -53.39 34.57 41.94
CA ARG A 1060 -53.30 36.03 42.21
C ARG A 1060 -54.58 36.83 41.87
N SER A 1061 -55.75 36.35 42.29
CA SER A 1061 -56.96 37.18 42.46
C SER A 1061 -57.82 36.63 43.61
N ARG A 1062 -58.65 37.49 44.23
CA ARG A 1062 -59.43 37.17 45.45
C ARG A 1062 -60.86 36.70 45.11
N ASN A 1063 -61.39 35.81 45.93
CA ASN A 1063 -62.84 35.60 46.12
C ASN A 1063 -63.52 36.94 46.52
N PRO A 1064 -64.82 37.19 46.19
CA PRO A 1064 -65.90 36.64 47.03
C PRO A 1064 -67.23 36.27 46.34
N GLU A 1065 -68.02 35.47 47.08
CA GLU A 1065 -69.51 35.40 47.16
C GLU A 1065 -70.44 35.16 45.94
N ARG A 1066 -71.52 34.40 46.24
CA ARG A 1066 -72.90 34.43 45.66
C ARG A 1066 -73.07 34.22 44.13
N ALA A 1067 -73.98 33.37 43.63
CA ALA A 1067 -75.11 32.66 44.26
C ALA A 1067 -75.53 31.42 43.43
N MET A 1068 -76.33 30.52 44.05
CA MET A 1068 -77.11 29.49 43.35
C MET A 1068 -78.38 30.12 42.75
N PRO A 1069 -78.89 29.62 41.60
CA PRO A 1069 -80.16 28.87 41.69
C PRO A 1069 -80.36 27.71 40.68
N SER A 1070 -80.88 26.59 41.20
CA SER A 1070 -81.85 25.62 40.63
C SER A 1070 -81.99 25.35 39.11
N MET A 1071 -81.91 24.04 38.76
CA MET A 1071 -82.81 23.31 37.81
C MET A 1071 -82.68 23.64 36.30
N PRO A 1072 -83.31 22.88 35.36
CA PRO A 1072 -84.11 21.63 35.47
C PRO A 1072 -83.62 20.46 34.56
N SER A 1073 -84.35 19.34 34.57
CA SER A 1073 -84.32 18.31 33.50
C SER A 1073 -85.53 18.43 32.57
N PRO A 1074 -85.34 18.27 31.25
CA PRO A 1074 -86.17 17.31 30.47
C PRO A 1074 -85.30 16.48 29.49
N ARG A 1075 -85.49 15.16 29.30
CA ARG A 1075 -86.62 14.38 28.73
C ARG A 1075 -86.91 14.59 27.22
N ARG A 1076 -86.68 13.50 26.45
CA ARG A 1076 -87.25 13.15 25.12
C ARG A 1076 -86.73 14.01 23.94
N LYS A 1077 -86.67 13.50 22.70
CA LYS A 1077 -87.41 12.41 22.02
C LYS A 1077 -86.43 11.41 21.38
N SER A 1078 -86.64 10.10 21.19
CA SER A 1078 -87.82 9.23 21.05
C SER A 1078 -88.55 9.32 19.69
N TRP A 1079 -88.53 8.24 18.92
CA TRP A 1079 -89.63 7.65 18.09
C TRP A 1079 -89.06 6.39 17.39
N SER A 1080 -89.65 5.21 17.65
CA SER A 1080 -90.40 4.37 16.68
C SER A 1080 -89.54 3.63 15.62
N GLN A 1081 -89.74 2.35 15.31
CA GLN A 1081 -90.77 1.38 15.75
C GLN A 1081 -90.32 -0.08 15.48
N SER A 1082 -91.05 -1.05 16.03
CA SER A 1082 -90.93 -2.50 15.73
C SER A 1082 -92.27 -3.03 15.23
N PRO A 1083 -92.28 -4.09 14.40
CA PRO A 1083 -92.86 -5.38 14.85
C PRO A 1083 -91.80 -6.50 14.84
N ARG A 1084 -91.70 -7.43 15.82
CA ARG A 1084 -92.67 -8.47 16.27
C ARG A 1084 -93.06 -9.39 15.10
N LYS A 1085 -92.84 -10.71 15.11
CA LYS A 1085 -93.04 -11.80 16.11
C LYS A 1085 -92.13 -13.01 15.73
N MET A 1086 -91.92 -14.11 16.47
CA MET A 1086 -92.18 -14.62 17.84
C MET A 1086 -91.17 -15.79 18.07
N SER A 1087 -90.54 -15.98 19.25
CA SER A 1087 -90.95 -16.84 20.39
C SER A 1087 -91.32 -18.30 19.99
N GLN A 1088 -90.84 -19.40 20.62
CA GLN A 1088 -90.18 -19.62 21.94
C GLN A 1088 -89.00 -20.63 21.75
N VAL A 1089 -87.92 -20.74 22.57
CA VAL A 1089 -87.78 -21.20 23.99
C VAL A 1089 -88.43 -22.61 24.13
N PRO A 1090 -87.80 -23.67 24.72
CA PRO A 1090 -87.16 -23.55 26.03
C PRO A 1090 -86.06 -24.56 26.53
N PHE A 1091 -85.66 -24.32 27.79
CA PHE A 1091 -85.14 -25.22 28.84
C PHE A 1091 -83.77 -25.94 28.71
N PHE A 1092 -82.79 -25.39 29.45
CA PHE A 1092 -82.06 -26.01 30.60
C PHE A 1092 -81.28 -27.33 30.46
N THR A 1093 -80.04 -27.32 31.01
CA THR A 1093 -79.32 -28.35 31.83
C THR A 1093 -79.50 -29.85 31.53
N SER A 1094 -78.48 -30.72 31.58
CA SER A 1094 -77.02 -30.60 31.87
C SER A 1094 -76.43 -32.04 31.84
N VAL A 1095 -75.10 -32.20 31.78
CA VAL A 1095 -74.38 -33.50 31.85
C VAL A 1095 -74.60 -34.33 30.55
N ASP A 1096 -73.61 -35.03 29.96
CA ASP A 1096 -72.27 -35.42 30.41
C ASP A 1096 -71.20 -35.20 29.32
N ARG A 1097 -69.94 -34.96 29.73
CA ARG A 1097 -68.71 -34.77 28.92
C ARG A 1097 -68.71 -33.66 27.85
#